data_AF-A0A3M1JDX9-F1
#
_entry.id   AF-A0A3M1JDX9-F1
#
_cell.length_a   1.000
_cell.length_b   1.000
_cell.length_c   1.000
_cell.angle_alpha   90.00
_cell.angle_beta   90.00
_cell.angle_gamma   90.00
#
_symmetry.space_group_name_H-M   'P 1'
#
loop_
_entity.id
_entity.type
_entity.pdbx_description
1 polymer ?
#
loop_
_entity_poly.entity_id
_entity_poly.type
_entity_poly.pdbx_seq_one_letter_code
_entity_poly.pdbx_strand_id
1 'polypeptide(L)'
;MPHNKIPLRNPENRPFLLLPVSAFFIFLLFAFSLVSAPVVSAGEKYSFENAEKLKPLIEWRDYGPEAFQEALKENKPIFLLLTAPTWCYWCQVYESEDYLFNDAVYPYINRHFIPIYVDADRRQDLTRKYLEGGWPSTTVMTPGRQRLFGFSGVRPVSIMLENLKKAVDYVNSTRASSSANSPSLTAELYRKEYDNKSYPIPDSAMLNRIIAGYKYHLLQVFDPAFGGFGTGQKFPQGRTLDYALEKYSRSGDERFLNVVLTTMRNQYTKTDEIETNYNLFDPVEGAFHRYGTRRDWTPPHYEKMLYDNARLLRAYFHLKVMADMDAVSLSSDDYAVLNDIVSKTLSYISKNWYDSSAGGFYGNTDVHGEDSYYGKNPRPEEKPRVEKTKYADWNGQAIVTYANLYRWSLNSTNTSRAELYRGVAEKSINFFLSEMLTEDGFYHYYANSTRAVRGTLADNAYMLLALVEGFDALENDEYLRAAEKTADYMLENLYDWRNHGFIERNSPDLELYAPGEHIDLRKPVEENGVSSYALLKLYLFTGKKEYLLAGLETLGYVVSNMVGLDRGYYAVRAAELVLNEDLLSEYASNANALSSIENEKTSSLWIDKLFMPEQGSQSESVTPDFRLKDENELNRPLLLLLVIAVAAGLLSFLSPCTLPLVPAYAAFFLRSERKNITGMTLSFLGGLALTFTAMGVSAALIGRVTSNNLEGFERIAGALLVAAGVYIISGGGFSGLRIKKKKPASYAGAFLLGSTMGVAWTPCAGPILVSILILASASETVLSGGLMLLAYSLGLGLPFLLFSGFASSAGRKSRLWKLLRGKTISIKIAGRKFSFHTTSVFAGALFIILGVLLFTGTLTSFNRFIPAGSLQRIIFSGEEKLLSLVR
;
A
#
# COMPACT_ATOMS: atom_id res chain seq x y z
N MET A 1 26.93 93.12 -1.47
CA MET A 1 27.27 93.05 -0.04
C MET A 1 26.02 93.34 0.78
N PRO A 2 25.83 92.82 2.00
CA PRO A 2 26.39 91.62 2.66
C PRO A 2 25.21 90.66 3.09
N HIS A 3 25.31 89.56 3.87
CA HIS A 3 26.41 88.71 4.37
C HIS A 3 25.91 87.28 4.73
N ASN A 4 26.77 86.26 4.60
CA ASN A 4 27.19 85.26 5.61
C ASN A 4 26.20 84.80 6.73
N LYS A 5 26.06 83.50 7.10
CA LYS A 5 27.05 82.37 7.14
C LYS A 5 26.39 80.96 7.27
N ILE A 6 27.21 79.90 7.29
CA ILE A 6 26.99 78.41 7.17
C ILE A 6 27.44 77.70 8.49
N PRO A 7 27.04 76.46 8.96
CA PRO A 7 26.47 75.25 8.29
C PRO A 7 25.34 74.39 8.99
N LEU A 8 24.88 73.36 8.25
CA LEU A 8 24.30 72.02 8.57
C LEU A 8 24.30 71.44 10.02
N ARG A 9 23.20 70.74 10.42
CA ARG A 9 23.22 69.58 11.35
C ARG A 9 21.95 68.67 11.31
N ASN A 10 22.17 67.35 11.40
CA ASN A 10 21.27 66.19 11.71
C ASN A 10 19.73 66.24 11.54
N PRO A 11 19.13 65.16 10.98
CA PRO A 11 17.77 64.70 11.31
C PRO A 11 17.80 63.57 12.37
N GLU A 12 17.24 63.82 13.55
CA GLU A 12 16.82 62.77 14.50
C GLU A 12 15.33 62.93 14.84
N ASN A 13 14.69 61.80 15.19
CA ASN A 13 13.39 61.66 15.86
C ASN A 13 12.11 62.14 15.14
N ARG A 14 11.39 61.15 14.59
CA ARG A 14 9.91 61.10 14.66
C ARG A 14 9.50 59.83 15.43
N PRO A 15 8.53 59.89 16.35
CA PRO A 15 8.07 58.70 17.08
C PRO A 15 7.13 57.85 16.23
N PHE A 16 7.30 56.53 16.27
CA PHE A 16 6.30 55.58 15.75
C PHE A 16 5.25 55.30 16.84
N LEU A 17 3.97 55.35 16.47
CA LEU A 17 2.87 55.03 17.38
C LEU A 17 2.92 53.53 17.78
N LEU A 18 2.87 53.27 19.08
CA LEU A 18 2.60 51.94 19.63
C LEU A 18 1.09 51.76 19.79
N LEU A 19 0.49 50.84 19.03
CA LEU A 19 -0.83 50.29 19.35
C LEU A 19 -0.67 49.20 20.43
N PRO A 20 -1.56 49.14 21.44
CA PRO A 20 -1.46 48.14 22.50
C PRO A 20 -1.86 46.75 22.00
N VAL A 21 -1.12 45.74 22.45
CA VAL A 21 -1.22 44.32 22.04
C VAL A 21 -2.62 43.71 22.27
N SER A 22 -3.43 44.31 23.17
CA SER A 22 -4.81 43.90 23.45
C SER A 22 -5.76 44.02 22.26
N ALA A 23 -5.61 45.04 21.39
CA ALA A 23 -6.50 45.23 20.26
C ALA A 23 -6.36 44.14 19.19
N PHE A 24 -5.15 43.61 19.00
CA PHE A 24 -4.86 42.57 18.02
C PHE A 24 -5.44 41.20 18.45
N PHE A 25 -5.45 40.91 19.75
CA PHE A 25 -6.07 39.70 20.29
C PHE A 25 -7.60 39.69 20.21
N ILE A 26 -8.25 40.85 20.43
CA ILE A 26 -9.71 40.95 20.30
C ILE A 26 -10.14 40.74 18.84
N PHE A 27 -9.39 41.26 17.87
CA PHE A 27 -9.67 41.04 16.45
C PHE A 27 -9.50 39.57 16.03
N LEU A 28 -8.50 38.87 16.60
CA LEU A 28 -8.28 37.43 16.39
C LEU A 28 -9.37 36.55 17.02
N LEU A 29 -9.95 36.97 18.14
CA LEU A 29 -11.08 36.27 18.78
C LEU A 29 -12.40 36.52 18.04
N PHE A 30 -12.64 37.73 17.52
CA PHE A 30 -13.84 38.05 16.74
C PHE A 30 -13.82 37.43 15.32
N ALA A 31 -12.63 37.22 14.74
CA ALA A 31 -12.47 36.48 13.49
C ALA A 31 -12.77 34.97 13.63
N PHE A 32 -12.89 34.45 14.86
CA PHE A 32 -13.15 33.04 15.14
C PHE A 32 -14.63 32.72 15.39
N SER A 33 -15.51 33.73 15.49
CA SER A 33 -16.93 33.56 15.88
C SER A 33 -17.94 33.79 14.76
N LEU A 34 -17.50 34.04 13.52
CA LEU A 34 -18.38 34.37 12.38
C LEU A 34 -18.06 33.59 11.09
N VAL A 35 -17.92 32.26 11.20
CA VAL A 35 -18.21 31.32 10.10
C VAL A 35 -19.00 30.13 10.63
N SER A 36 -20.21 30.41 11.13
CA SER A 36 -21.26 29.39 11.21
C SER A 36 -21.89 29.23 9.83
N ALA A 37 -21.15 28.62 8.90
CA ALA A 37 -21.80 27.97 7.77
C ALA A 37 -22.78 26.92 8.33
N PRO A 38 -23.94 26.68 7.70
CA PRO A 38 -24.76 25.53 8.07
C PRO A 38 -23.89 24.29 7.96
N VAL A 39 -23.84 23.49 9.03
CA VAL A 39 -23.14 22.21 9.02
C VAL A 39 -24.00 21.24 8.21
N VAL A 40 -23.85 21.31 6.88
CA VAL A 40 -24.11 20.17 6.01
C VAL A 40 -23.17 19.09 6.49
N SER A 41 -23.73 17.99 6.99
CA SER A 41 -22.94 16.85 7.45
C SER A 41 -22.05 16.37 6.31
N ALA A 42 -20.81 15.96 6.59
CA ALA A 42 -19.96 15.35 5.56
C ALA A 42 -20.65 14.14 4.91
N GLY A 43 -21.51 13.43 5.65
CA GLY A 43 -22.34 12.32 5.16
C GLY A 43 -23.51 12.74 4.25
N GLU A 44 -24.00 13.99 4.29
CA GLU A 44 -24.96 14.48 3.28
C GLU A 44 -24.24 14.86 1.98
N LYS A 45 -23.00 15.38 2.08
CA LYS A 45 -22.24 15.82 0.91
C LYS A 45 -21.68 14.65 0.09
N TYR A 46 -21.19 13.61 0.77
CA TYR A 46 -20.60 12.43 0.15
C TYR A 46 -21.40 11.18 0.53
N SER A 47 -22.54 10.99 -0.14
CA SER A 47 -23.42 9.82 0.02
C SER A 47 -23.64 9.11 -1.33
N PHE A 48 -24.00 7.82 -1.27
CA PHE A 48 -24.41 7.05 -2.45
C PHE A 48 -25.57 7.72 -3.20
N GLU A 49 -26.62 8.22 -2.52
CA GLU A 49 -27.74 8.90 -3.18
C GLU A 49 -27.32 10.19 -3.86
N ASN A 50 -26.31 10.90 -3.33
CA ASN A 50 -25.79 12.09 -3.98
C ASN A 50 -24.98 11.73 -5.23
N ALA A 51 -24.11 10.72 -5.12
CA ALA A 51 -23.36 10.18 -6.26
C ALA A 51 -24.30 9.68 -7.37
N GLU A 52 -25.33 8.89 -7.05
CA GLU A 52 -26.36 8.43 -7.99
C GLU A 52 -27.12 9.57 -8.67
N LYS A 53 -27.43 10.67 -7.96
CA LYS A 53 -28.05 11.86 -8.56
C LYS A 53 -27.12 12.59 -9.54
N LEU A 54 -25.81 12.56 -9.28
CA LEU A 54 -24.80 13.21 -10.13
C LEU A 54 -24.38 12.33 -11.32
N LYS A 55 -24.45 10.99 -11.22
CA LYS A 55 -24.05 10.06 -12.29
C LYS A 55 -24.58 10.41 -13.70
N PRO A 56 -25.85 10.82 -13.90
CA PRO A 56 -26.38 11.22 -15.21
C PRO A 56 -25.73 12.45 -15.85
N LEU A 57 -24.89 13.21 -15.13
CA LEU A 57 -24.16 14.35 -15.70
C LEU A 57 -23.03 13.94 -16.65
N ILE A 58 -22.51 12.72 -16.54
CA ILE A 58 -21.56 12.13 -17.49
C ILE A 58 -22.30 11.14 -18.39
N GLU A 59 -22.04 11.21 -19.68
CA GLU A 59 -22.66 10.34 -20.70
C GLU A 59 -22.02 8.94 -20.71
N TRP A 60 -22.12 8.22 -19.59
CA TRP A 60 -21.48 6.91 -19.43
C TRP A 60 -21.89 5.90 -20.51
N ARG A 61 -20.93 5.03 -20.86
CA ARG A 61 -21.13 3.80 -21.63
C ARG A 61 -20.79 2.58 -20.77
N ASP A 62 -21.41 1.45 -21.08
CA ASP A 62 -20.96 0.15 -20.57
C ASP A 62 -19.62 -0.25 -21.22
N TYR A 63 -18.84 -1.07 -20.52
CA TYR A 63 -17.63 -1.67 -21.10
C TYR A 63 -18.03 -2.77 -22.10
N GLY A 64 -17.94 -2.46 -23.40
CA GLY A 64 -18.28 -3.38 -24.48
C GLY A 64 -17.80 -2.91 -25.87
N PRO A 65 -17.95 -3.75 -26.91
CA PRO A 65 -17.53 -3.45 -28.27
C PRO A 65 -18.09 -2.13 -28.82
N GLU A 66 -19.31 -1.77 -28.44
CA GLU A 66 -20.02 -0.55 -28.87
C GLU A 66 -19.24 0.71 -28.48
N ALA A 67 -18.83 0.81 -27.20
CA ALA A 67 -18.06 1.94 -26.68
C ALA A 67 -16.68 2.04 -27.35
N PHE A 68 -16.07 0.91 -27.72
CA PHE A 68 -14.77 0.89 -28.40
C PHE A 68 -14.88 1.30 -29.87
N GLN A 69 -15.95 0.86 -30.56
CA GLN A 69 -16.26 1.32 -31.92
C GLN A 69 -16.59 2.81 -31.95
N GLU A 70 -17.31 3.32 -30.96
CA GLU A 70 -17.57 4.76 -30.78
C GLU A 70 -16.26 5.53 -30.60
N ALA A 71 -15.37 5.08 -29.71
CA ALA A 71 -14.06 5.72 -29.48
C ALA A 71 -13.20 5.78 -30.74
N LEU A 72 -13.14 4.70 -31.52
CA LEU A 72 -12.43 4.64 -32.80
C LEU A 72 -13.06 5.57 -33.85
N LYS A 73 -14.39 5.55 -34.00
CA LYS A 73 -15.13 6.35 -34.98
C LYS A 73 -15.02 7.86 -34.70
N GLU A 74 -15.09 8.26 -33.44
CA GLU A 74 -14.97 9.67 -33.03
C GLU A 74 -13.53 10.12 -32.78
N ASN A 75 -12.56 9.19 -32.83
CA ASN A 75 -11.15 9.41 -32.48
C ASN A 75 -10.98 10.07 -31.10
N LYS A 76 -11.78 9.65 -30.12
CA LYS A 76 -11.75 10.14 -28.73
C LYS A 76 -11.03 9.16 -27.79
N PRO A 77 -10.15 9.62 -26.89
CA PRO A 77 -9.64 8.78 -25.80
C PRO A 77 -10.78 8.19 -24.93
N ILE A 78 -10.53 7.03 -24.34
CA ILE A 78 -11.44 6.38 -23.40
C ILE A 78 -11.08 6.81 -21.98
N PHE A 79 -12.09 7.21 -21.19
CA PHE A 79 -11.97 7.48 -19.76
C PHE A 79 -12.71 6.36 -19.01
N LEU A 80 -11.99 5.39 -18.47
CA LEU A 80 -12.57 4.26 -17.75
C LEU A 80 -12.51 4.52 -16.24
N LEU A 81 -13.67 4.59 -15.59
CA LEU A 81 -13.82 4.72 -14.14
C LEU A 81 -14.21 3.37 -13.52
N LEU A 82 -13.32 2.86 -12.67
CA LEU A 82 -13.54 1.72 -11.78
C LEU A 82 -13.90 2.23 -10.38
N THR A 83 -15.04 1.77 -9.86
CA THR A 83 -15.66 2.30 -8.64
C THR A 83 -16.51 1.22 -8.00
N ALA A 84 -16.48 1.11 -6.66
CA ALA A 84 -17.30 0.16 -5.92
C ALA A 84 -18.44 0.92 -5.24
N PRO A 85 -19.56 1.18 -5.95
CA PRO A 85 -20.46 2.27 -5.62
C PRO A 85 -21.13 2.11 -4.24
N THR A 86 -21.31 0.86 -3.78
CA THR A 86 -22.01 0.59 -2.52
C THR A 86 -21.13 0.75 -1.28
N TRP A 87 -19.90 0.24 -1.25
CA TRP A 87 -19.10 0.27 0.00
C TRP A 87 -17.92 1.24 -0.04
N CYS A 88 -17.58 1.88 -1.15
CA CYS A 88 -16.36 2.68 -1.22
C CYS A 88 -16.59 4.17 -0.89
N TYR A 89 -16.27 4.58 0.34
CA TYR A 89 -16.30 5.99 0.77
C TYR A 89 -15.57 6.92 -0.22
N TRP A 90 -14.32 6.60 -0.56
CA TRP A 90 -13.50 7.43 -1.44
C TRP A 90 -14.05 7.53 -2.87
N CYS A 91 -14.89 6.57 -3.27
CA CYS A 91 -15.57 6.59 -4.56
C CYS A 91 -16.70 7.61 -4.52
N GLN A 92 -17.51 7.64 -3.46
CA GLN A 92 -18.54 8.67 -3.23
C GLN A 92 -17.92 10.08 -3.11
N VAL A 93 -16.76 10.23 -2.45
CA VAL A 93 -16.02 11.51 -2.42
C VAL A 93 -15.55 11.92 -3.81
N TYR A 94 -15.05 10.99 -4.63
CA TYR A 94 -14.60 11.28 -5.99
C TYR A 94 -15.76 11.62 -6.94
N GLU A 95 -16.87 10.88 -6.83
CA GLU A 95 -18.14 11.07 -7.54
C GLU A 95 -18.94 12.28 -6.98
N SER A 96 -18.27 13.38 -6.63
CA SER A 96 -18.88 14.63 -6.12
C SER A 96 -18.51 15.87 -6.95
N GLU A 97 -19.25 16.96 -6.73
CA GLU A 97 -19.06 18.28 -7.36
C GLU A 97 -17.70 18.93 -7.03
N ASP A 98 -17.02 18.49 -5.96
CA ASP A 98 -15.66 18.96 -5.62
C ASP A 98 -14.58 18.36 -6.53
N TYR A 99 -14.88 17.23 -7.22
CA TYR A 99 -13.91 16.42 -7.95
C TYR A 99 -14.40 16.04 -9.37
N LEU A 100 -14.98 14.85 -9.57
CA LEU A 100 -15.33 14.34 -10.90
C LEU A 100 -16.49 15.12 -11.54
N PHE A 101 -17.53 15.41 -10.77
CA PHE A 101 -18.70 16.16 -11.23
C PHE A 101 -18.55 17.67 -11.02
N ASN A 102 -17.32 18.16 -10.90
CA ASN A 102 -17.07 19.59 -10.93
C ASN A 102 -17.40 20.18 -12.31
N ASP A 103 -18.02 21.37 -12.36
CA ASP A 103 -18.42 22.07 -13.60
C ASP A 103 -17.26 22.31 -14.59
N ALA A 104 -16.02 22.29 -14.14
CA ALA A 104 -14.87 22.37 -15.03
C ALA A 104 -14.49 21.01 -15.67
N VAL A 105 -14.83 19.89 -15.00
CA VAL A 105 -14.37 18.52 -15.29
C VAL A 105 -15.37 17.73 -16.13
N TYR A 106 -16.58 17.45 -15.63
CA TYR A 106 -17.52 16.57 -16.34
C TYR A 106 -17.88 17.07 -17.76
N PRO A 107 -18.05 18.38 -18.03
CA PRO A 107 -18.32 18.84 -19.39
C PRO A 107 -17.09 18.73 -20.30
N TYR A 108 -15.88 18.63 -19.74
CA TYR A 108 -14.68 18.34 -20.52
C TYR A 108 -14.62 16.85 -20.90
N ILE A 109 -15.01 15.96 -19.98
CA ILE A 109 -15.10 14.51 -20.23
C ILE A 109 -16.10 14.22 -21.36
N ASN A 110 -17.37 14.63 -21.24
CA ASN A 110 -18.40 14.34 -22.27
C ASN A 110 -18.03 14.85 -23.67
N ARG A 111 -17.33 16.00 -23.76
CA ARG A 111 -16.95 16.58 -25.06
C ARG A 111 -15.76 15.91 -25.73
N HIS A 112 -14.84 15.32 -24.96
CA HIS A 112 -13.52 14.91 -25.48
C HIS A 112 -13.16 13.44 -25.25
N PHE A 113 -13.93 12.70 -24.46
CA PHE A 113 -13.69 11.30 -24.14
C PHE A 113 -14.91 10.44 -24.47
N ILE A 114 -14.70 9.12 -24.57
CA ILE A 114 -15.76 8.13 -24.34
C ILE A 114 -15.65 7.69 -22.87
N PRO A 115 -16.55 8.13 -21.98
CA PRO A 115 -16.51 7.74 -20.58
C PRO A 115 -17.18 6.37 -20.38
N ILE A 116 -16.46 5.45 -19.76
CA ILE A 116 -16.93 4.10 -19.43
C ILE A 116 -17.03 3.97 -17.91
N TYR A 117 -18.21 3.58 -17.42
CA TYR A 117 -18.44 3.31 -16.00
C TYR A 117 -18.32 1.82 -15.72
N VAL A 118 -17.61 1.46 -14.66
CA VAL A 118 -17.41 0.06 -14.27
C VAL A 118 -17.64 -0.09 -12.77
N ASP A 119 -18.75 -0.74 -12.42
CA ASP A 119 -18.99 -1.27 -11.09
C ASP A 119 -17.97 -2.40 -10.81
N ALA A 120 -17.10 -2.13 -9.85
CA ALA A 120 -15.97 -2.93 -9.45
C ALA A 120 -16.35 -4.32 -8.91
N ASP A 121 -17.44 -4.38 -8.15
CA ASP A 121 -17.92 -5.61 -7.53
C ASP A 121 -18.64 -6.46 -8.56
N ARG A 122 -19.30 -5.86 -9.56
CA ARG A 122 -19.95 -6.60 -10.66
C ARG A 122 -19.03 -6.97 -11.81
N ARG A 123 -17.88 -6.31 -11.95
CA ARG A 123 -16.88 -6.53 -13.01
C ARG A 123 -15.50 -6.78 -12.42
N GLN A 124 -15.39 -7.81 -11.58
CA GLN A 124 -14.12 -8.23 -10.98
C GLN A 124 -13.03 -8.51 -12.03
N ASP A 125 -13.43 -8.99 -13.22
CA ASP A 125 -12.57 -9.19 -14.40
C ASP A 125 -11.89 -7.89 -14.86
N LEU A 126 -12.63 -6.78 -14.90
CA LEU A 126 -12.12 -5.46 -15.26
C LEU A 126 -11.36 -4.82 -14.10
N THR A 127 -11.81 -5.02 -12.87
CA THR A 127 -11.09 -4.65 -11.64
C THR A 127 -9.67 -5.21 -11.66
N ARG A 128 -9.50 -6.52 -11.88
CA ARG A 128 -8.17 -7.15 -11.96
C ARG A 128 -7.31 -6.56 -13.08
N LYS A 129 -7.92 -6.16 -14.22
CA LYS A 129 -7.20 -5.59 -15.38
C LYS A 129 -6.80 -4.12 -15.21
N TYR A 130 -7.65 -3.28 -14.62
CA TYR A 130 -7.53 -1.81 -14.68
C TYR A 130 -7.42 -1.10 -13.31
N LEU A 131 -7.32 -1.82 -12.18
CA LEU A 131 -7.17 -1.22 -10.85
C LEU A 131 -5.77 -0.60 -10.64
N GLU A 132 -5.73 0.72 -10.53
CA GLU A 132 -4.51 1.53 -10.37
C GLU A 132 -4.05 1.62 -8.90
N GLY A 133 -3.96 0.47 -8.24
CA GLY A 133 -3.45 0.32 -6.86
C GLY A 133 -4.44 0.62 -5.72
N GLY A 134 -5.63 1.15 -6.01
CA GLY A 134 -6.63 1.47 -4.99
C GLY A 134 -7.93 2.04 -5.56
N TRP A 135 -8.86 2.40 -4.67
CA TRP A 135 -10.22 2.83 -5.02
C TRP A 135 -10.46 4.33 -4.77
N PRO A 136 -11.30 5.00 -5.57
CA PRO A 136 -11.69 4.63 -6.94
C PRO A 136 -10.46 4.62 -7.86
N SER A 137 -10.59 4.05 -9.06
CA SER A 137 -9.50 3.96 -10.04
C SER A 137 -9.94 4.52 -11.39
N THR A 138 -9.11 5.35 -11.99
CA THR A 138 -9.33 5.93 -13.33
C THR A 138 -8.21 5.49 -14.26
N THR A 139 -8.57 4.91 -15.40
CA THR A 139 -7.62 4.53 -16.46
C THR A 139 -7.98 5.25 -17.75
N VAL A 140 -7.01 5.93 -18.35
CA VAL A 140 -7.16 6.68 -19.59
C VAL A 140 -6.42 5.97 -20.73
N MET A 141 -7.10 5.76 -21.85
CA MET A 141 -6.61 4.98 -22.99
C MET A 141 -6.82 5.73 -24.32
N THR A 142 -6.07 5.37 -25.36
CA THR A 142 -6.33 5.80 -26.74
C THR A 142 -7.63 5.20 -27.28
N PRO A 143 -8.16 5.67 -28.44
CA PRO A 143 -9.22 4.98 -29.17
C PRO A 143 -8.94 3.49 -29.40
N GLY A 144 -7.69 3.14 -29.73
CA GLY A 144 -7.21 1.76 -29.87
C GLY A 144 -6.94 1.03 -28.54
N ARG A 145 -7.38 1.58 -27.41
CA ARG A 145 -7.26 1.03 -26.04
C ARG A 145 -5.83 0.81 -25.53
N GLN A 146 -4.84 1.45 -26.15
CA GLN A 146 -3.50 1.54 -25.58
C GLN A 146 -3.55 2.43 -24.32
N ARG A 147 -3.08 1.92 -23.17
CA ARG A 147 -3.07 2.68 -21.91
C ARG A 147 -2.13 3.88 -22.02
N LEU A 148 -2.64 5.06 -21.68
CA LEU A 148 -1.87 6.31 -21.60
C LEU A 148 -1.37 6.52 -20.17
N PHE A 149 -2.28 6.52 -19.21
CA PHE A 149 -1.99 6.60 -17.77
C PHE A 149 -3.19 6.09 -16.96
N GLY A 150 -3.00 5.91 -15.67
CA GLY A 150 -4.07 5.70 -14.72
C GLY A 150 -3.68 6.18 -13.32
N PHE A 151 -4.67 6.31 -12.43
CA PHE A 151 -4.49 6.74 -11.05
C PHE A 151 -5.62 6.26 -10.15
N SER A 152 -5.33 6.14 -8.85
CA SER A 152 -6.34 5.86 -7.81
C SER A 152 -6.53 7.00 -6.82
N GLY A 153 -7.73 7.08 -6.25
CA GLY A 153 -8.16 8.10 -5.30
C GLY A 153 -8.44 9.46 -5.96
N VAL A 154 -8.90 10.42 -5.14
CA VAL A 154 -9.25 11.77 -5.61
C VAL A 154 -8.06 12.53 -6.20
N ARG A 155 -8.32 13.45 -7.14
CA ARG A 155 -7.30 14.34 -7.74
C ARG A 155 -7.83 15.77 -7.80
N PRO A 156 -7.03 16.80 -7.42
CA PRO A 156 -7.44 18.20 -7.58
C PRO A 156 -7.86 18.51 -9.01
N VAL A 157 -8.96 19.25 -9.16
CA VAL A 157 -9.58 19.60 -10.46
C VAL A 157 -8.58 20.13 -11.49
N SER A 158 -7.63 20.99 -11.08
CA SER A 158 -6.60 21.53 -11.96
C SER A 158 -5.65 20.47 -12.54
N ILE A 159 -5.20 19.52 -11.70
CA ILE A 159 -4.31 18.41 -12.10
C ILE A 159 -5.07 17.43 -12.98
N MET A 160 -6.33 17.14 -12.65
CA MET A 160 -7.18 16.27 -13.46
C MET A 160 -7.35 16.84 -14.88
N LEU A 161 -7.70 18.13 -14.99
CA LEU A 161 -7.87 18.81 -16.28
C LEU A 161 -6.58 18.91 -17.09
N GLU A 162 -5.43 19.10 -16.44
CA GLU A 162 -4.13 19.09 -17.11
C GLU A 162 -3.84 17.71 -17.73
N ASN A 163 -4.09 16.63 -17.00
CA ASN A 163 -3.88 15.26 -17.48
C ASN A 163 -4.86 14.86 -18.58
N LEU A 164 -6.14 15.24 -18.46
CA LEU A 164 -7.13 15.01 -19.51
C LEU A 164 -6.77 15.74 -20.81
N LYS A 165 -6.34 17.01 -20.74
CA LYS A 165 -5.87 17.77 -21.91
C LYS A 165 -4.68 17.08 -22.60
N LYS A 166 -3.68 16.65 -21.84
CA LYS A 166 -2.52 15.91 -22.39
C LYS A 166 -2.92 14.63 -23.12
N ALA A 167 -3.92 13.88 -22.63
CA ALA A 167 -4.43 12.69 -23.33
C ALA A 167 -5.09 13.04 -24.66
N VAL A 168 -5.93 14.08 -24.69
CA VAL A 168 -6.59 14.57 -25.91
C VAL A 168 -5.57 15.08 -26.93
N ASP A 169 -4.59 15.88 -26.49
CA ASP A 169 -3.51 16.40 -27.34
C ASP A 169 -2.66 15.27 -27.93
N TYR A 170 -2.37 14.21 -27.16
CA TYR A 170 -1.67 13.02 -27.63
C TYR A 170 -2.46 12.26 -28.71
N VAL A 171 -3.74 11.99 -28.49
CA VAL A 171 -4.60 11.30 -29.47
C VAL A 171 -4.75 12.11 -30.77
N ASN A 172 -4.92 13.43 -30.64
CA ASN A 172 -5.04 14.33 -31.79
C ASN A 172 -3.74 14.46 -32.60
N SER A 173 -2.59 14.59 -31.93
CA SER A 173 -1.29 14.77 -32.60
C SER A 173 -0.79 13.50 -33.30
N THR A 174 -1.17 12.32 -32.82
CA THR A 174 -0.62 11.04 -33.30
C THR A 174 -1.34 10.50 -34.55
N ARG A 175 -2.49 11.06 -34.97
CA ARG A 175 -3.45 10.36 -35.88
C ARG A 175 -3.63 8.90 -35.44
N ALA A 176 -3.97 8.71 -34.16
CA ALA A 176 -4.08 7.39 -33.52
C ALA A 176 -5.14 6.45 -34.15
N SER A 177 -5.90 6.95 -35.13
CA SER A 177 -6.81 6.23 -36.02
C SER A 177 -6.12 5.28 -37.03
N SER A 178 -4.78 5.18 -37.05
CA SER A 178 -4.04 4.35 -38.02
C SER A 178 -3.10 3.29 -37.44
N SER A 179 -2.91 3.20 -36.11
CA SER A 179 -2.07 2.17 -35.48
C SER A 179 -2.85 0.90 -35.14
N ALA A 180 -3.68 0.43 -36.07
CA ALA A 180 -4.14 -0.96 -36.10
C ALA A 180 -3.02 -1.94 -36.54
N ASN A 181 -1.84 -1.40 -36.89
CA ASN A 181 -0.60 -2.12 -37.17
C ASN A 181 0.36 -1.94 -35.98
N SER A 182 0.93 -2.98 -35.36
CA SER A 182 1.07 -4.37 -35.77
C SER A 182 0.59 -5.35 -34.68
N PRO A 183 -0.53 -6.07 -34.88
CA PRO A 183 -0.92 -7.20 -34.05
C PRO A 183 0.01 -8.39 -34.24
N SER A 184 0.63 -8.54 -35.42
CA SER A 184 1.51 -9.66 -35.73
C SER A 184 2.82 -9.62 -34.94
N LEU A 185 3.48 -8.46 -34.83
CA LEU A 185 4.75 -8.36 -34.11
C LEU A 185 4.56 -8.50 -32.60
N THR A 186 3.46 -7.99 -32.05
CA THR A 186 3.12 -8.20 -30.63
C THR A 186 2.64 -9.62 -30.37
N ALA A 187 1.76 -10.20 -31.20
CA ALA A 187 1.30 -11.59 -31.02
C ALA A 187 2.46 -12.59 -31.14
N GLU A 188 3.42 -12.39 -32.05
CA GLU A 188 4.60 -13.26 -32.17
C GLU A 188 5.55 -13.12 -30.97
N LEU A 189 5.73 -11.91 -30.43
CA LEU A 189 6.50 -11.69 -29.20
C LEU A 189 5.80 -12.27 -27.95
N TYR A 190 4.48 -12.06 -27.81
CA TYR A 190 3.68 -12.63 -26.73
C TYR A 190 3.67 -14.15 -26.82
N ARG A 191 3.48 -14.73 -28.02
CA ARG A 191 3.58 -16.17 -28.26
C ARG A 191 4.94 -16.71 -27.85
N LYS A 192 6.03 -16.02 -28.19
CA LYS A 192 7.39 -16.42 -27.80
C LYS A 192 7.66 -16.31 -26.29
N GLU A 193 7.02 -15.38 -25.58
CA GLU A 193 7.09 -15.30 -24.11
C GLU A 193 6.18 -16.36 -23.44
N TYR A 194 5.07 -16.71 -24.08
CA TYR A 194 4.09 -17.68 -23.64
C TYR A 194 4.56 -19.13 -23.84
N ASP A 195 5.13 -19.47 -24.99
CA ASP A 195 5.60 -20.84 -25.32
C ASP A 195 6.93 -21.21 -24.59
N ASN A 196 7.45 -20.37 -23.69
CA ASN A 196 8.78 -20.50 -23.10
C ASN A 196 8.78 -20.51 -21.55
N LYS A 197 7.66 -20.93 -20.93
CA LYS A 197 7.51 -21.08 -19.48
C LYS A 197 7.19 -22.55 -19.16
N SER A 198 7.73 -23.05 -18.05
CA SER A 198 7.48 -24.41 -17.60
C SER A 198 7.48 -24.45 -16.08
N TYR A 199 6.46 -25.10 -15.51
CA TYR A 199 6.24 -25.18 -14.07
C TYR A 199 6.12 -26.66 -13.69
N PRO A 200 7.23 -27.31 -13.28
CA PRO A 200 7.21 -28.75 -12.98
C PRO A 200 6.33 -29.04 -11.77
N ILE A 201 5.74 -30.24 -11.76
CA ILE A 201 5.03 -30.77 -10.59
C ILE A 201 6.01 -30.82 -9.39
N PRO A 202 5.63 -30.26 -8.23
CA PRO A 202 6.53 -30.13 -7.09
C PRO A 202 6.79 -31.48 -6.42
N ASP A 203 8.06 -31.79 -6.16
CA ASP A 203 8.45 -32.97 -5.40
C ASP A 203 8.14 -32.84 -3.88
N SER A 204 8.20 -33.95 -3.15
CA SER A 204 7.92 -33.98 -1.72
C SER A 204 8.82 -33.05 -0.89
N ALA A 205 10.05 -32.78 -1.34
CA ALA A 205 10.98 -31.87 -0.65
C ALA A 205 10.60 -30.40 -0.86
N MET A 206 10.14 -30.05 -2.06
CA MET A 206 9.59 -28.75 -2.40
C MET A 206 8.29 -28.49 -1.62
N LEU A 207 7.35 -29.43 -1.63
CA LEU A 207 6.09 -29.33 -0.87
C LEU A 207 6.35 -29.11 0.63
N ASN A 208 7.22 -29.91 1.25
CA ASN A 208 7.63 -29.73 2.64
C ASN A 208 8.28 -28.35 2.90
N ARG A 209 9.11 -27.86 1.96
CA ARG A 209 9.72 -26.52 2.05
C ARG A 209 8.68 -25.41 2.03
N ILE A 210 7.63 -25.53 1.21
CA ILE A 210 6.56 -24.53 1.12
C ILE A 210 5.72 -24.50 2.39
N ILE A 211 5.31 -25.68 2.89
CA ILE A 211 4.57 -25.80 4.16
C ILE A 211 5.39 -25.24 5.34
N ALA A 212 6.70 -25.53 5.37
CA ALA A 212 7.61 -24.96 6.37
C ALA A 212 7.78 -23.44 6.20
N GLY A 213 7.95 -22.97 4.97
CA GLY A 213 8.11 -21.55 4.64
C GLY A 213 6.88 -20.72 5.02
N TYR A 214 5.68 -21.23 4.77
CA TYR A 214 4.43 -20.57 5.17
C TYR A 214 4.29 -20.49 6.70
N LYS A 215 4.55 -21.59 7.43
CA LYS A 215 4.58 -21.60 8.91
C LYS A 215 5.59 -20.58 9.47
N TYR A 216 6.79 -20.53 8.90
CA TYR A 216 7.83 -19.58 9.31
C TYR A 216 7.40 -18.14 9.01
N HIS A 217 6.92 -17.87 7.79
CA HIS A 217 6.50 -16.54 7.37
C HIS A 217 5.36 -15.99 8.24
N LEU A 218 4.33 -16.80 8.52
CA LEU A 218 3.21 -16.48 9.42
C LEU A 218 3.73 -15.98 10.77
N LEU A 219 4.63 -16.74 11.41
CA LEU A 219 5.22 -16.37 12.71
C LEU A 219 6.19 -15.19 12.61
N GLN A 220 6.85 -14.99 11.47
CA GLN A 220 7.81 -13.90 11.23
C GLN A 220 7.12 -12.54 11.05
N VAL A 221 5.98 -12.50 10.36
CA VAL A 221 5.24 -11.25 10.08
C VAL A 221 4.12 -10.97 11.07
N PHE A 222 3.84 -11.89 11.98
CA PHE A 222 2.93 -11.66 13.11
C PHE A 222 3.41 -10.51 14.00
N ASP A 223 2.48 -9.64 14.39
CA ASP A 223 2.75 -8.53 15.31
C ASP A 223 2.41 -8.93 16.75
N PRO A 224 3.40 -9.21 17.62
CA PRO A 224 3.15 -9.65 18.99
C PRO A 224 2.57 -8.54 19.89
N ALA A 225 2.61 -7.27 19.49
CA ALA A 225 2.09 -6.16 20.30
C ALA A 225 0.58 -5.95 20.08
N PHE A 226 0.14 -5.97 18.82
CA PHE A 226 -1.24 -5.64 18.43
C PHE A 226 -1.97 -6.78 17.70
N GLY A 227 -1.35 -7.96 17.55
CA GLY A 227 -1.92 -9.06 16.78
C GLY A 227 -2.01 -8.79 15.28
N GLY A 228 -2.50 -9.76 14.51
CA GLY A 228 -2.49 -9.73 13.05
C GLY A 228 -1.07 -9.70 12.48
N PHE A 229 -0.96 -9.22 11.25
CA PHE A 229 0.25 -9.38 10.44
C PHE A 229 0.71 -8.04 9.85
N GLY A 230 2.01 -7.76 9.94
CA GLY A 230 2.63 -6.51 9.49
C GLY A 230 2.55 -5.35 10.49
N THR A 231 3.18 -4.23 10.13
CA THR A 231 3.39 -3.05 11.01
C THR A 231 2.66 -1.79 10.55
N GLY A 232 1.91 -1.84 9.45
CA GLY A 232 1.13 -0.74 8.88
C GLY A 232 -0.38 -0.95 9.08
N GLN A 233 -1.19 -0.57 8.09
CA GLN A 233 -2.60 -0.96 8.00
C GLN A 233 -2.74 -2.50 8.00
N LYS A 234 -3.81 -3.03 8.62
CA LYS A 234 -3.97 -4.47 8.84
C LYS A 234 -5.31 -5.01 8.34
N PHE A 235 -5.23 -6.06 7.53
CA PHE A 235 -6.36 -6.88 7.10
C PHE A 235 -6.53 -8.08 8.04
N PRO A 236 -7.75 -8.62 8.20
CA PRO A 236 -8.06 -9.64 9.21
C PRO A 236 -7.38 -11.01 9.03
N GLN A 237 -7.07 -11.42 7.79
CA GLN A 237 -6.35 -12.67 7.46
C GLN A 237 -6.97 -13.94 8.12
N GLY A 238 -8.29 -14.08 8.03
CA GLY A 238 -9.04 -15.12 8.74
C GLY A 238 -8.64 -16.55 8.39
N ARG A 239 -8.21 -16.85 7.15
CA ARG A 239 -7.75 -18.21 6.80
C ARG A 239 -6.41 -18.53 7.45
N THR A 240 -5.55 -17.54 7.58
CA THR A 240 -4.25 -17.66 8.26
C THR A 240 -4.44 -17.88 9.76
N LEU A 241 -5.46 -17.27 10.37
CA LEU A 241 -5.85 -17.56 11.77
C LEU A 241 -6.36 -19.00 11.93
N ASP A 242 -7.24 -19.47 11.03
CA ASP A 242 -7.73 -20.86 11.02
C ASP A 242 -6.58 -21.89 10.84
N TYR A 243 -5.62 -21.59 9.96
CA TYR A 243 -4.41 -22.39 9.79
C TYR A 243 -3.55 -22.43 11.05
N ALA A 244 -3.42 -21.32 11.78
CA ALA A 244 -2.68 -21.27 13.04
C ALA A 244 -3.34 -22.19 14.10
N LEU A 245 -4.67 -22.19 14.21
CA LEU A 245 -5.39 -23.13 15.07
C LEU A 245 -5.09 -24.59 14.71
N GLU A 246 -5.15 -24.95 13.43
CA GLU A 246 -4.80 -26.31 13.00
C GLU A 246 -3.35 -26.69 13.37
N LYS A 247 -2.38 -25.77 13.23
CA LYS A 247 -0.99 -26.06 13.60
C LYS A 247 -0.79 -26.14 15.10
N TYR A 248 -1.54 -25.38 15.89
CA TYR A 248 -1.62 -25.60 17.33
C TYR A 248 -2.14 -27.01 17.64
N SER A 249 -3.33 -27.38 17.14
CA SER A 249 -3.96 -28.69 17.38
C SER A 249 -3.07 -29.89 17.01
N ARG A 250 -2.25 -29.77 15.96
CA ARG A 250 -1.33 -30.85 15.53
C ARG A 250 0.01 -30.89 16.28
N SER A 251 0.48 -29.80 16.89
CA SER A 251 1.85 -29.71 17.41
C SER A 251 2.00 -29.25 18.86
N GLY A 252 0.94 -28.71 19.48
CA GLY A 252 0.99 -28.10 20.82
C GLY A 252 1.87 -26.84 20.89
N ASP A 253 2.27 -26.26 19.75
CA ASP A 253 3.13 -25.08 19.72
C ASP A 253 2.30 -23.80 19.98
N GLU A 254 2.28 -23.40 21.24
CA GLU A 254 1.62 -22.20 21.80
C GLU A 254 1.86 -20.91 21.00
N ARG A 255 2.93 -20.82 20.20
CA ARG A 255 3.16 -19.65 19.33
C ARG A 255 2.02 -19.47 18.33
N PHE A 256 1.45 -20.55 17.80
CA PHE A 256 0.32 -20.46 16.86
C PHE A 256 -0.99 -20.09 17.56
N LEU A 257 -1.26 -20.60 18.76
CA LEU A 257 -2.43 -20.18 19.54
C LEU A 257 -2.33 -18.69 19.92
N ASN A 258 -1.14 -18.24 20.34
CA ASN A 258 -0.89 -16.83 20.65
C ASN A 258 -1.12 -15.89 19.46
N VAL A 259 -0.83 -16.33 18.21
CA VAL A 259 -1.19 -15.55 17.01
C VAL A 259 -2.68 -15.25 16.99
N VAL A 260 -3.52 -16.25 17.25
CA VAL A 260 -4.98 -16.11 17.19
C VAL A 260 -5.51 -15.31 18.38
N LEU A 261 -5.07 -15.60 19.60
CA LEU A 261 -5.55 -14.92 20.81
C LEU A 261 -5.17 -13.44 20.85
N THR A 262 -3.92 -13.08 20.52
CA THR A 262 -3.52 -11.66 20.47
C THR A 262 -4.27 -10.93 19.35
N THR A 263 -4.52 -11.58 18.21
CA THR A 263 -5.32 -10.98 17.12
C THR A 263 -6.77 -10.75 17.56
N MET A 264 -7.43 -11.75 18.15
CA MET A 264 -8.80 -11.65 18.65
C MET A 264 -8.96 -10.49 19.65
N ARG A 265 -8.08 -10.42 20.66
CA ARG A 265 -8.12 -9.38 21.70
C ARG A 265 -7.98 -7.96 21.15
N ASN A 266 -7.13 -7.77 20.13
CA ASN A 266 -6.89 -6.45 19.53
C ASN A 266 -7.85 -6.09 18.39
N GLN A 267 -8.55 -7.06 17.80
CA GLN A 267 -9.67 -6.77 16.89
C GLN A 267 -10.97 -6.47 17.64
N TYR A 268 -11.10 -6.92 18.89
CA TYR A 268 -12.28 -6.67 19.71
C TYR A 268 -12.36 -5.22 20.20
N THR A 269 -13.58 -4.68 20.21
CA THR A 269 -13.90 -3.35 20.76
C THR A 269 -14.87 -3.55 21.92
N LYS A 270 -14.76 -2.81 23.03
CA LYS A 270 -15.84 -2.76 24.02
C LYS A 270 -16.85 -1.65 23.71
N THR A 271 -18.09 -1.83 24.16
CA THR A 271 -19.19 -0.87 23.90
C THR A 271 -18.92 0.53 24.48
N ASP A 272 -18.15 0.63 25.57
CA ASP A 272 -17.68 1.88 26.19
C ASP A 272 -16.41 2.46 25.53
N GLU A 273 -15.73 1.68 24.70
CA GLU A 273 -14.51 2.08 23.98
C GLU A 273 -14.80 2.63 22.56
N ILE A 274 -16.03 2.52 22.05
CA ILE A 274 -16.44 2.92 20.68
C ILE A 274 -15.95 4.33 20.28
N GLU A 275 -16.07 5.32 21.17
CA GLU A 275 -15.72 6.71 20.87
C GLU A 275 -14.22 7.03 21.05
N THR A 276 -13.41 6.06 21.49
CA THR A 276 -12.00 6.29 21.87
C THR A 276 -10.99 5.29 21.27
N ASN A 277 -11.39 4.04 21.05
CA ASN A 277 -10.52 2.93 20.64
C ASN A 277 -11.31 1.88 19.83
N TYR A 278 -12.01 2.31 18.79
CA TYR A 278 -12.77 1.39 17.93
C TYR A 278 -11.84 0.55 17.05
N ASN A 279 -11.84 -0.78 17.25
CA ASN A 279 -11.16 -1.79 16.44
C ASN A 279 -12.09 -2.38 15.36
N LEU A 280 -11.81 -3.59 14.84
CA LEU A 280 -12.58 -4.16 13.71
C LEU A 280 -13.92 -4.76 14.13
N PHE A 281 -14.03 -5.37 15.30
CA PHE A 281 -15.28 -5.98 15.73
C PHE A 281 -16.27 -4.91 16.20
N ASP A 282 -17.50 -4.99 15.70
CA ASP A 282 -18.62 -4.16 16.14
C ASP A 282 -19.29 -4.78 17.39
N PRO A 283 -19.19 -4.14 18.57
CA PRO A 283 -19.73 -4.71 19.80
C PRO A 283 -21.23 -4.50 19.99
N VAL A 284 -21.90 -3.73 19.12
CA VAL A 284 -23.34 -3.44 19.21
C VAL A 284 -24.13 -4.38 18.31
N GLU A 285 -23.72 -4.53 17.06
CA GLU A 285 -24.43 -5.35 16.06
C GLU A 285 -23.73 -6.67 15.72
N GLY A 286 -22.42 -6.77 15.99
CA GLY A 286 -21.59 -7.86 15.51
C GLY A 286 -21.06 -7.68 14.09
N ALA A 287 -20.37 -8.72 13.63
CA ALA A 287 -19.51 -8.73 12.45
C ALA A 287 -18.31 -7.78 12.57
N PHE A 288 -17.37 -7.95 11.64
CA PHE A 288 -16.12 -7.23 11.55
C PHE A 288 -16.14 -6.26 10.38
N HIS A 289 -15.62 -5.07 10.65
CA HIS A 289 -15.19 -4.08 9.69
C HIS A 289 -13.98 -4.57 8.89
N ARG A 290 -13.79 -4.05 7.66
CA ARG A 290 -12.94 -4.66 6.63
C ARG A 290 -11.45 -4.67 6.96
N TYR A 291 -10.90 -3.55 7.42
CA TYR A 291 -9.48 -3.46 7.79
C TYR A 291 -9.21 -2.29 8.75
N GLY A 292 -8.10 -2.37 9.47
CA GLY A 292 -7.63 -1.31 10.36
C GLY A 292 -6.69 -0.36 9.65
N THR A 293 -6.94 0.95 9.75
CA THR A 293 -6.10 1.98 9.09
C THR A 293 -4.67 2.04 9.63
N ARG A 294 -4.43 1.52 10.84
CA ARG A 294 -3.16 1.55 11.55
C ARG A 294 -2.76 0.18 12.12
N ARG A 295 -1.55 0.12 12.67
CA ARG A 295 -0.98 -1.06 13.34
C ARG A 295 -1.80 -1.52 14.54
N ASP A 296 -2.42 -0.58 15.24
CA ASP A 296 -3.31 -0.77 16.38
C ASP A 296 -4.77 -1.04 15.98
N TRP A 297 -5.03 -1.42 14.72
CA TRP A 297 -6.37 -1.65 14.13
C TRP A 297 -7.33 -0.45 14.07
N THR A 298 -7.09 0.62 14.84
CA THR A 298 -8.01 1.77 14.96
C THR A 298 -7.64 2.96 14.06
N PRO A 299 -8.62 3.80 13.68
CA PRO A 299 -10.01 3.38 13.42
C PRO A 299 -10.03 2.33 12.29
N PRO A 300 -11.09 1.51 12.23
CA PRO A 300 -11.35 0.68 11.07
C PRO A 300 -11.79 1.52 9.87
N HIS A 301 -11.72 0.89 8.70
CA HIS A 301 -12.60 1.16 7.57
C HIS A 301 -13.89 0.36 7.80
N TYR A 302 -15.01 1.04 8.08
CA TYR A 302 -16.18 0.39 8.70
C TYR A 302 -17.03 -0.44 7.72
N GLU A 303 -16.67 -0.48 6.43
CA GLU A 303 -17.14 -1.45 5.44
C GLU A 303 -17.26 -2.85 6.06
N LYS A 304 -18.43 -3.51 5.94
CA LYS A 304 -18.59 -4.92 6.34
C LYS A 304 -18.73 -5.79 5.10
N MET A 305 -17.78 -6.69 4.89
CA MET A 305 -17.73 -7.58 3.72
C MET A 305 -18.07 -9.01 4.10
N LEU A 306 -18.89 -9.69 3.29
CA LEU A 306 -19.28 -11.09 3.51
C LEU A 306 -18.07 -12.03 3.60
N TYR A 307 -17.13 -11.92 2.65
CA TYR A 307 -15.99 -12.84 2.56
C TYR A 307 -15.04 -12.73 3.78
N ASP A 308 -14.76 -11.53 4.28
CA ASP A 308 -13.92 -11.33 5.47
C ASP A 308 -14.60 -11.91 6.72
N ASN A 309 -15.90 -11.68 6.85
CA ASN A 309 -16.71 -12.18 7.97
C ASN A 309 -16.91 -13.69 7.94
N ALA A 310 -17.07 -14.31 6.76
CA ALA A 310 -17.09 -15.76 6.63
C ALA A 310 -15.77 -16.40 7.08
N ARG A 311 -14.63 -15.83 6.64
CA ARG A 311 -13.28 -16.30 7.04
C ARG A 311 -13.04 -16.17 8.54
N LEU A 312 -13.41 -15.02 9.15
CA LEU A 312 -13.25 -14.79 10.59
C LEU A 312 -14.22 -15.62 11.43
N LEU A 313 -15.48 -15.75 11.01
CA LEU A 313 -16.45 -16.63 11.67
C LEU A 313 -15.93 -18.06 11.70
N ARG A 314 -15.39 -18.59 10.59
CA ARG A 314 -14.78 -19.92 10.55
C ARG A 314 -13.65 -20.05 11.60
N ALA A 315 -12.70 -19.13 11.61
CA ALA A 315 -11.56 -19.18 12.55
C ALA A 315 -12.00 -19.09 14.02
N TYR A 316 -12.88 -18.15 14.37
CA TYR A 316 -13.33 -18.00 15.75
C TYR A 316 -14.33 -19.09 16.19
N PHE A 317 -15.13 -19.64 15.28
CA PHE A 317 -15.93 -20.82 15.59
C PHE A 317 -15.04 -22.05 15.85
N HIS A 318 -13.97 -22.25 15.07
CA HIS A 318 -12.99 -23.31 15.30
C HIS A 318 -12.32 -23.17 16.67
N LEU A 319 -11.84 -21.98 17.04
CA LEU A 319 -11.28 -21.72 18.39
C LEU A 319 -12.33 -21.99 19.48
N LYS A 320 -13.59 -21.62 19.26
CA LYS A 320 -14.67 -21.89 20.21
C LYS A 320 -14.92 -23.39 20.38
N VAL A 321 -14.93 -24.17 19.30
CA VAL A 321 -15.08 -25.63 19.36
C VAL A 321 -13.90 -26.26 20.12
N MET A 322 -12.68 -25.80 19.88
CA MET A 322 -11.49 -26.26 20.62
C MET A 322 -11.58 -25.96 22.13
N ALA A 323 -12.09 -24.78 22.51
CA ALA A 323 -12.31 -24.43 23.91
C ALA A 323 -13.47 -25.21 24.54
N ASP A 324 -14.59 -25.40 23.82
CA ASP A 324 -15.75 -26.16 24.28
C ASP A 324 -15.47 -27.67 24.43
N MET A 325 -14.39 -28.18 23.82
CA MET A 325 -13.90 -29.56 23.91
C MET A 325 -12.71 -29.71 24.87
N ASP A 326 -12.39 -28.70 25.69
CA ASP A 326 -11.22 -28.65 26.59
C ASP A 326 -9.85 -28.84 25.89
N ALA A 327 -9.78 -28.72 24.56
CA ALA A 327 -8.56 -28.81 23.77
C ALA A 327 -7.71 -27.53 23.80
N VAL A 328 -8.31 -26.41 24.23
CA VAL A 328 -7.63 -25.14 24.56
C VAL A 328 -8.17 -24.62 25.88
N SER A 329 -7.28 -24.31 26.83
CA SER A 329 -7.65 -23.59 28.05
C SER A 329 -7.65 -22.08 27.79
N LEU A 330 -8.82 -21.45 27.87
CA LEU A 330 -8.99 -19.99 27.75
C LEU A 330 -9.26 -19.35 29.12
N SER A 331 -8.86 -18.09 29.29
CA SER A 331 -9.33 -17.30 30.43
C SER A 331 -10.83 -17.02 30.30
N SER A 332 -11.51 -16.77 31.42
CA SER A 332 -12.93 -16.43 31.43
C SER A 332 -13.25 -15.21 30.55
N ASP A 333 -12.33 -14.23 30.52
CA ASP A 333 -12.47 -13.01 29.71
C ASP A 333 -12.28 -13.32 28.20
N ASP A 334 -11.29 -14.14 27.83
CA ASP A 334 -11.08 -14.57 26.44
C ASP A 334 -12.27 -15.37 25.92
N TYR A 335 -12.80 -16.29 26.74
CA TYR A 335 -13.96 -17.10 26.38
C TYR A 335 -15.23 -16.23 26.24
N ALA A 336 -15.40 -15.21 27.08
CA ALA A 336 -16.49 -14.25 26.97
C ALA A 336 -16.40 -13.43 25.66
N VAL A 337 -15.21 -12.89 25.34
CA VAL A 337 -14.93 -12.17 24.09
C VAL A 337 -15.19 -13.07 22.88
N LEU A 338 -14.68 -14.30 22.89
CA LEU A 338 -14.86 -15.28 21.81
C LEU A 338 -16.33 -15.64 21.59
N ASN A 339 -17.08 -15.85 22.67
CA ASN A 339 -18.50 -16.15 22.58
C ASN A 339 -19.33 -14.96 22.08
N ASP A 340 -18.97 -13.73 22.47
CA ASP A 340 -19.60 -12.50 21.95
C ASP A 340 -19.34 -12.32 20.45
N ILE A 341 -18.08 -12.49 20.02
CA ILE A 341 -17.65 -12.46 18.62
C ILE A 341 -18.46 -13.46 17.78
N VAL A 342 -18.47 -14.74 18.17
CA VAL A 342 -19.13 -15.80 17.39
C VAL A 342 -20.64 -15.60 17.35
N SER A 343 -21.27 -15.33 18.50
CA SER A 343 -22.73 -15.22 18.59
C SER A 343 -23.28 -13.98 17.88
N LYS A 344 -22.64 -12.81 18.02
CA LYS A 344 -23.07 -11.59 17.32
C LYS A 344 -22.76 -11.65 15.83
N THR A 345 -21.64 -12.23 15.40
CA THR A 345 -21.33 -12.40 13.96
C THR A 345 -22.35 -13.33 13.28
N LEU A 346 -22.70 -14.46 13.91
CA LEU A 346 -23.80 -15.34 13.42
C LEU A 346 -25.14 -14.60 13.37
N SER A 347 -25.48 -13.81 14.40
CA SER A 347 -26.68 -12.97 14.42
C SER A 347 -26.67 -11.93 13.31
N TYR A 348 -25.55 -11.26 13.05
CA TYR A 348 -25.42 -10.24 12.00
C TYR A 348 -25.62 -10.85 10.62
N ILE A 349 -24.89 -11.93 10.29
CA ILE A 349 -25.01 -12.61 9.00
C ILE A 349 -26.44 -13.12 8.79
N SER A 350 -27.04 -13.77 9.79
CA SER A 350 -28.40 -14.33 9.71
C SER A 350 -29.51 -13.28 9.54
N LYS A 351 -29.34 -12.07 10.10
CA LYS A 351 -30.34 -10.99 10.03
C LYS A 351 -30.19 -10.08 8.82
N ASN A 352 -28.94 -9.79 8.42
CA ASN A 352 -28.65 -8.76 7.44
C ASN A 352 -28.29 -9.34 6.06
N TRP A 353 -27.55 -10.45 6.01
CA TRP A 353 -27.01 -10.97 4.74
C TRP A 353 -27.65 -12.27 4.25
N TYR A 354 -28.03 -13.19 5.13
CA TYR A 354 -28.62 -14.46 4.69
C TYR A 354 -30.04 -14.26 4.16
N ASP A 355 -30.26 -14.60 2.89
CA ASP A 355 -31.59 -14.66 2.30
C ASP A 355 -32.27 -15.97 2.70
N SER A 356 -32.95 -15.96 3.84
CA SER A 356 -33.71 -17.11 4.33
C SER A 356 -34.87 -17.54 3.41
N SER A 357 -35.27 -16.71 2.44
CA SER A 357 -36.36 -17.03 1.50
C SER A 357 -35.88 -17.89 0.33
N ALA A 358 -34.80 -17.49 -0.36
CA ALA A 358 -34.26 -18.21 -1.53
C ALA A 358 -32.97 -18.99 -1.27
N GLY A 359 -32.19 -18.64 -0.24
CA GLY A 359 -30.83 -19.14 -0.01
C GLY A 359 -29.75 -18.18 -0.49
N GLY A 360 -28.51 -18.40 -0.05
CA GLY A 360 -27.38 -17.52 -0.34
C GLY A 360 -27.34 -16.24 0.51
N PHE A 361 -26.28 -15.47 0.31
CA PHE A 361 -25.88 -14.34 1.14
C PHE A 361 -25.64 -13.09 0.30
N TYR A 362 -26.13 -11.96 0.81
CA TYR A 362 -25.86 -10.62 0.30
C TYR A 362 -24.41 -10.19 0.58
N GLY A 363 -23.84 -9.39 -0.33
CA GLY A 363 -22.39 -9.23 -0.41
C GLY A 363 -21.74 -8.32 0.65
N ASN A 364 -22.34 -7.18 0.96
CA ASN A 364 -21.71 -6.14 1.79
C ASN A 364 -22.74 -5.18 2.43
N THR A 365 -22.24 -4.28 3.28
CA THR A 365 -22.98 -3.17 3.89
C THR A 365 -22.30 -1.83 3.53
N ASP A 366 -23.11 -0.82 3.21
CA ASP A 366 -22.76 0.51 2.68
C ASP A 366 -22.11 1.44 3.71
N VAL A 367 -21.43 2.50 3.22
CA VAL A 367 -20.58 3.43 3.98
C VAL A 367 -21.21 4.83 4.11
N HIS A 368 -22.46 4.91 4.55
CA HIS A 368 -23.11 6.20 4.82
C HIS A 368 -22.60 6.83 6.12
N GLY A 369 -21.64 7.75 6.01
CA GLY A 369 -21.20 8.61 7.12
C GLY A 369 -20.82 7.82 8.37
N GLU A 370 -20.01 6.78 8.21
CA GLU A 370 -19.80 5.72 9.20
C GLU A 370 -19.16 6.17 10.52
N ASP A 371 -18.33 7.20 10.49
CA ASP A 371 -17.83 7.89 11.69
C ASP A 371 -18.98 8.52 12.50
N SER A 372 -20.04 8.95 11.81
CA SER A 372 -21.25 9.51 12.43
C SER A 372 -22.27 8.47 12.90
N TYR A 373 -22.24 7.24 12.37
CA TYR A 373 -23.09 6.11 12.78
C TYR A 373 -22.40 5.18 13.78
N TYR A 374 -21.33 4.50 13.34
CA TYR A 374 -20.60 3.54 14.14
C TYR A 374 -19.83 4.24 15.26
N GLY A 375 -19.21 5.40 14.97
CA GLY A 375 -18.39 6.17 15.92
C GLY A 375 -19.14 6.88 17.06
N LYS A 376 -20.41 6.53 17.34
CA LYS A 376 -21.22 7.10 18.43
C LYS A 376 -21.91 6.02 19.26
N ASN A 377 -22.11 6.28 20.54
CA ASN A 377 -22.92 5.42 21.40
C ASN A 377 -23.82 6.25 22.35
N PRO A 378 -25.16 6.20 22.22
CA PRO A 378 -25.96 5.36 21.33
C PRO A 378 -25.84 5.73 19.85
N ARG A 379 -26.07 4.74 18.97
CA ARG A 379 -26.06 4.94 17.51
C ARG A 379 -27.28 5.76 17.06
N PRO A 380 -27.18 6.49 15.93
CA PRO A 380 -28.32 7.05 15.23
C PRO A 380 -29.38 6.00 14.86
N GLU A 381 -30.62 6.43 14.60
CA GLU A 381 -31.71 5.53 14.18
C GLU A 381 -31.56 5.08 12.71
N GLU A 382 -31.02 5.95 11.85
CA GLU A 382 -30.77 5.66 10.44
C GLU A 382 -29.57 4.71 10.30
N LYS A 383 -29.79 3.55 9.69
CA LYS A 383 -28.81 2.46 9.61
C LYS A 383 -28.13 2.40 8.23
N PRO A 384 -26.85 1.96 8.18
CA PRO A 384 -26.19 1.61 6.93
C PRO A 384 -27.00 0.61 6.08
N ARG A 385 -27.06 0.87 4.78
CA ARG A 385 -27.77 0.04 3.79
C ARG A 385 -27.06 -1.30 3.57
N VAL A 386 -27.81 -2.38 3.36
CA VAL A 386 -27.26 -3.66 2.89
C VAL A 386 -27.43 -3.78 1.38
N GLU A 387 -26.37 -4.13 0.67
CA GLU A 387 -26.43 -4.37 -0.78
C GLU A 387 -27.08 -5.73 -1.09
N LYS A 388 -28.22 -5.75 -1.78
CA LYS A 388 -28.95 -6.99 -2.10
C LYS A 388 -28.45 -7.73 -3.35
N THR A 389 -27.13 -7.80 -3.53
CA THR A 389 -26.49 -8.59 -4.59
C THR A 389 -25.81 -9.83 -3.98
N LYS A 390 -25.95 -10.99 -4.63
CA LYS A 390 -25.30 -12.25 -4.24
C LYS A 390 -24.16 -12.54 -5.21
N TYR A 391 -22.91 -12.48 -4.75
CA TYR A 391 -21.71 -12.77 -5.54
C TYR A 391 -21.25 -14.23 -5.32
N ALA A 392 -20.97 -14.97 -6.39
CA ALA A 392 -20.70 -16.40 -6.33
C ALA A 392 -19.38 -16.72 -5.61
N ASP A 393 -18.29 -16.01 -5.91
CA ASP A 393 -17.01 -16.16 -5.20
C ASP A 393 -17.10 -15.91 -3.68
N TRP A 394 -17.89 -14.92 -3.22
CA TRP A 394 -18.09 -14.63 -1.80
C TRP A 394 -19.04 -15.66 -1.15
N ASN A 395 -20.07 -16.10 -1.88
CA ASN A 395 -21.01 -17.10 -1.41
C ASN A 395 -20.37 -18.48 -1.27
N GLY A 396 -19.51 -18.89 -2.21
CA GLY A 396 -18.76 -20.15 -2.10
C GLY A 396 -17.96 -20.21 -0.79
N GLN A 397 -17.34 -19.10 -0.38
CA GLN A 397 -16.60 -19.00 0.89
C GLN A 397 -17.52 -19.04 2.12
N ALA A 398 -18.71 -18.44 2.04
CA ALA A 398 -19.73 -18.52 3.08
C ALA A 398 -20.29 -19.96 3.21
N ILE A 399 -20.56 -20.64 2.10
CA ILE A 399 -20.99 -22.04 2.05
C ILE A 399 -19.93 -22.95 2.68
N VAL A 400 -18.66 -22.83 2.27
CA VAL A 400 -17.53 -23.56 2.89
C VAL A 400 -17.48 -23.31 4.40
N THR A 401 -17.73 -22.08 4.85
CA THR A 401 -17.79 -21.75 6.27
C THR A 401 -18.93 -22.49 6.97
N TYR A 402 -20.17 -22.39 6.48
CA TYR A 402 -21.33 -23.06 7.09
C TYR A 402 -21.24 -24.59 7.06
N ALA A 403 -20.66 -25.19 6.01
CA ALA A 403 -20.35 -26.62 5.95
C ALA A 403 -19.36 -27.06 7.06
N ASN A 404 -18.33 -26.24 7.35
CA ASN A 404 -17.41 -26.50 8.47
C ASN A 404 -18.08 -26.28 9.84
N LEU A 405 -18.93 -25.25 10.00
CA LEU A 405 -19.73 -25.06 11.22
C LEU A 405 -20.65 -26.26 11.49
N TYR A 406 -21.26 -26.84 10.45
CA TYR A 406 -22.04 -28.07 10.56
C TYR A 406 -21.18 -29.23 11.08
N ARG A 407 -20.08 -29.58 10.37
CA ARG A 407 -19.18 -30.68 10.76
C ARG A 407 -18.69 -30.56 12.20
N TRP A 408 -18.25 -29.38 12.61
CA TRP A 408 -17.79 -29.14 13.98
C TRP A 408 -18.92 -29.20 15.03
N SER A 409 -20.17 -28.89 14.64
CA SER A 409 -21.32 -28.95 15.54
C SER A 409 -21.87 -30.37 15.73
N LEU A 410 -21.56 -31.33 14.86
CA LEU A 410 -21.95 -32.75 15.02
C LEU A 410 -21.38 -33.38 16.29
N ASN A 411 -20.18 -32.95 16.70
CA ASN A 411 -19.54 -33.41 17.94
C ASN A 411 -20.08 -32.71 19.20
N SER A 412 -21.04 -31.78 19.06
CA SER A 412 -21.64 -31.05 20.17
C SER A 412 -22.95 -31.69 20.64
N THR A 413 -23.32 -31.47 21.90
CA THR A 413 -24.60 -31.93 22.46
C THR A 413 -25.84 -31.17 21.93
N ASN A 414 -25.67 -30.23 20.99
CA ASN A 414 -26.73 -29.36 20.48
C ASN A 414 -27.00 -29.60 18.97
N THR A 415 -27.59 -30.74 18.66
CA THR A 415 -27.97 -31.17 17.30
C THR A 415 -28.78 -30.11 16.55
N SER A 416 -29.62 -29.33 17.24
CA SER A 416 -30.44 -28.28 16.63
C SER A 416 -29.61 -27.15 15.97
N ARG A 417 -28.38 -26.90 16.44
CA ARG A 417 -27.47 -25.94 15.78
C ARG A 417 -26.79 -26.53 14.54
N ALA A 418 -26.43 -27.82 14.59
CA ALA A 418 -25.86 -28.50 13.42
C ALA A 418 -26.86 -28.45 12.24
N GLU A 419 -28.12 -28.85 12.47
CA GLU A 419 -29.17 -28.81 11.44
C GLU A 419 -29.45 -27.40 10.88
N LEU A 420 -29.31 -26.35 11.71
CA LEU A 420 -29.40 -24.97 11.24
C LEU A 420 -28.28 -24.63 10.25
N TYR A 421 -27.03 -24.99 10.55
CA TYR A 421 -25.89 -24.70 9.67
C TYR A 421 -25.94 -25.54 8.39
N ARG A 422 -26.36 -26.80 8.49
CA ARG A 422 -26.68 -27.68 7.36
C ARG A 422 -27.70 -27.03 6.43
N GLY A 423 -28.88 -26.66 6.95
CA GLY A 423 -29.95 -26.08 6.15
C GLY A 423 -29.57 -24.75 5.47
N VAL A 424 -28.71 -23.94 6.10
CA VAL A 424 -28.15 -22.73 5.49
C VAL A 424 -27.19 -23.06 4.34
N ALA A 425 -26.31 -24.06 4.52
CA ALA A 425 -25.39 -24.50 3.47
C ALA A 425 -26.13 -25.12 2.28
N GLU A 426 -26.99 -26.12 2.52
CA GLU A 426 -27.78 -26.80 1.49
C GLU A 426 -28.64 -25.82 0.68
N LYS A 427 -29.41 -24.95 1.36
CA LYS A 427 -30.26 -23.98 0.67
C LYS A 427 -29.46 -22.96 -0.14
N SER A 428 -28.27 -22.59 0.33
CA SER A 428 -27.38 -21.69 -0.42
C SER A 428 -26.75 -22.36 -1.63
N ILE A 429 -26.28 -23.60 -1.51
CA ILE A 429 -25.79 -24.38 -2.67
C ILE A 429 -26.89 -24.51 -3.72
N ASN A 430 -28.09 -24.93 -3.31
CA ASN A 430 -29.22 -25.15 -4.22
C ASN A 430 -29.61 -23.87 -4.97
N PHE A 431 -29.56 -22.70 -4.33
CA PHE A 431 -29.77 -21.40 -5.00
C PHE A 431 -28.75 -21.16 -6.13
N PHE A 432 -27.46 -21.39 -5.87
CA PHE A 432 -26.44 -21.18 -6.91
C PHE A 432 -26.51 -22.25 -8.02
N LEU A 433 -26.92 -23.48 -7.71
CA LEU A 433 -27.15 -24.52 -8.71
C LEU A 433 -28.35 -24.20 -9.62
N SER A 434 -29.46 -23.66 -9.09
CA SER A 434 -30.63 -23.31 -9.92
C SER A 434 -30.48 -21.98 -10.66
N GLU A 435 -29.99 -20.94 -9.98
CA GLU A 435 -30.00 -19.58 -10.51
C GLU A 435 -28.70 -19.18 -11.21
N MET A 436 -27.56 -19.82 -10.92
CA MET A 436 -26.24 -19.28 -11.29
C MET A 436 -25.35 -20.25 -12.09
N LEU A 437 -25.51 -21.56 -11.98
CA LEU A 437 -24.78 -22.55 -12.78
C LEU A 437 -25.44 -22.72 -14.16
N THR A 438 -24.62 -22.76 -15.22
CA THR A 438 -25.05 -23.04 -16.60
C THR A 438 -24.04 -23.95 -17.30
N GLU A 439 -24.16 -24.15 -18.63
CA GLU A 439 -23.08 -24.77 -19.41
C GLU A 439 -21.83 -23.87 -19.50
N ASP A 440 -22.01 -22.55 -19.38
CA ASP A 440 -20.91 -21.56 -19.39
C ASP A 440 -20.31 -21.33 -17.98
N GLY A 441 -20.40 -22.35 -17.11
CA GLY A 441 -20.00 -22.27 -15.71
C GLY A 441 -20.94 -21.40 -14.86
N PHE A 442 -20.41 -20.92 -13.72
CA PHE A 442 -21.12 -20.01 -12.82
C PHE A 442 -21.13 -18.57 -13.32
N TYR A 443 -22.27 -17.90 -13.14
CA TYR A 443 -22.38 -16.45 -13.21
C TYR A 443 -21.83 -15.79 -11.94
N HIS A 444 -21.29 -14.57 -12.08
CA HIS A 444 -20.62 -13.85 -11.00
C HIS A 444 -21.59 -13.31 -9.96
N TYR A 445 -22.64 -12.60 -10.40
CA TYR A 445 -23.58 -11.96 -9.49
C TYR A 445 -25.04 -12.18 -9.86
N TYR A 446 -25.89 -12.24 -8.84
CA TYR A 446 -27.35 -12.21 -8.93
C TYR A 446 -27.88 -10.97 -8.20
N ALA A 447 -28.61 -10.10 -8.92
CA ALA A 447 -29.25 -8.92 -8.38
C ALA A 447 -30.58 -8.66 -9.11
N ASN A 448 -31.64 -8.23 -8.41
CA ASN A 448 -32.92 -7.85 -9.03
C ASN A 448 -33.51 -8.87 -10.04
N SER A 449 -33.36 -10.17 -9.74
CA SER A 449 -33.76 -11.28 -10.63
C SER A 449 -33.02 -11.35 -11.97
N THR A 450 -31.85 -10.73 -12.08
CA THR A 450 -30.93 -10.86 -13.20
C THR A 450 -29.58 -11.42 -12.75
N ARG A 451 -28.92 -12.16 -13.65
CA ARG A 451 -27.55 -12.66 -13.50
C ARG A 451 -26.71 -12.16 -14.66
N ALA A 452 -25.46 -11.79 -14.41
CA ALA A 452 -24.53 -11.38 -15.47
C ALA A 452 -23.07 -11.74 -15.14
N VAL A 453 -22.21 -11.61 -16.15
CA VAL A 453 -20.79 -12.02 -16.12
C VAL A 453 -20.64 -13.51 -15.83
N ARG A 454 -20.75 -14.34 -16.87
CA ARG A 454 -20.54 -15.79 -16.80
C ARG A 454 -19.05 -16.14 -16.67
N GLY A 455 -18.74 -17.33 -16.15
CA GLY A 455 -17.51 -18.05 -16.48
C GLY A 455 -16.20 -17.61 -15.82
N THR A 456 -16.19 -16.70 -14.85
CA THR A 456 -14.92 -16.18 -14.28
C THR A 456 -14.18 -17.27 -13.48
N LEU A 457 -12.85 -17.17 -13.41
CA LEU A 457 -12.05 -18.08 -12.60
C LEU A 457 -12.39 -17.98 -11.11
N ALA A 458 -12.58 -16.77 -10.57
CA ALA A 458 -12.87 -16.58 -9.16
C ALA A 458 -14.16 -17.29 -8.74
N ASP A 459 -15.25 -17.09 -9.49
CA ASP A 459 -16.55 -17.70 -9.17
C ASP A 459 -16.49 -19.22 -9.26
N ASN A 460 -15.95 -19.75 -10.37
CA ASN A 460 -15.91 -21.20 -10.59
C ASN A 460 -14.95 -21.89 -9.61
N ALA A 461 -13.80 -21.29 -9.25
CA ALA A 461 -12.88 -21.86 -8.27
C ALA A 461 -13.50 -21.94 -6.87
N TYR A 462 -14.12 -20.85 -6.39
CA TYR A 462 -14.72 -20.81 -5.05
C TYR A 462 -16.03 -21.61 -4.96
N MET A 463 -16.83 -21.67 -6.04
CA MET A 463 -18.01 -22.54 -6.09
C MET A 463 -17.63 -24.02 -6.24
N LEU A 464 -16.60 -24.37 -7.02
CA LEU A 464 -16.04 -25.72 -7.06
C LEU A 464 -15.60 -26.17 -5.66
N LEU A 465 -14.84 -25.33 -4.95
CA LEU A 465 -14.48 -25.61 -3.56
C LEU A 465 -15.71 -25.77 -2.66
N ALA A 466 -16.73 -24.93 -2.81
CA ALA A 466 -17.97 -25.00 -2.03
C ALA A 466 -18.79 -26.28 -2.29
N LEU A 467 -18.79 -26.77 -3.53
CA LEU A 467 -19.44 -28.03 -3.90
C LEU A 467 -18.66 -29.24 -3.38
N VAL A 468 -17.32 -29.21 -3.46
CA VAL A 468 -16.45 -30.29 -2.98
C VAL A 468 -16.43 -30.37 -1.45
N GLU A 469 -16.31 -29.25 -0.73
CA GLU A 469 -16.46 -29.21 0.74
C GLU A 469 -17.92 -29.43 1.17
N GLY A 470 -18.89 -29.06 0.33
CA GLY A 470 -20.31 -29.32 0.54
C GLY A 470 -20.64 -30.80 0.47
N PHE A 471 -20.15 -31.52 -0.55
CA PHE A 471 -20.27 -32.98 -0.65
C PHE A 471 -19.60 -33.68 0.54
N ASP A 472 -18.34 -33.34 0.82
CA ASP A 472 -17.53 -33.86 1.94
C ASP A 472 -18.12 -33.57 3.35
N ALA A 473 -19.06 -32.63 3.45
CA ALA A 473 -19.75 -32.32 4.70
C ALA A 473 -21.20 -32.82 4.76
N LEU A 474 -21.91 -32.88 3.62
CA LEU A 474 -23.37 -33.02 3.57
C LEU A 474 -23.84 -34.31 2.87
N GLU A 475 -22.92 -35.07 2.27
CA GLU A 475 -23.16 -36.38 1.65
C GLU A 475 -24.26 -36.38 0.55
N ASN A 476 -24.37 -35.28 -0.21
CA ASN A 476 -25.33 -35.16 -1.31
C ASN A 476 -24.64 -35.29 -2.69
N ASP A 477 -24.88 -36.40 -3.38
CA ASP A 477 -24.33 -36.71 -4.71
C ASP A 477 -24.63 -35.66 -5.80
N GLU A 478 -25.66 -34.83 -5.62
CA GLU A 478 -25.92 -33.70 -6.54
C GLU A 478 -24.78 -32.68 -6.52
N TYR A 479 -24.17 -32.46 -5.36
CA TYR A 479 -23.04 -31.54 -5.20
C TYR A 479 -21.78 -32.12 -5.84
N LEU A 480 -21.58 -33.44 -5.78
CA LEU A 480 -20.48 -34.11 -6.48
C LEU A 480 -20.63 -33.97 -8.01
N ARG A 481 -21.82 -34.26 -8.56
CA ARG A 481 -22.09 -34.10 -10.00
C ARG A 481 -21.92 -32.65 -10.47
N ALA A 482 -22.34 -31.68 -9.66
CA ALA A 482 -22.14 -30.27 -9.94
C ALA A 482 -20.66 -29.86 -9.84
N ALA A 483 -19.90 -30.42 -8.90
CA ALA A 483 -18.46 -30.21 -8.79
C ALA A 483 -17.73 -30.73 -10.03
N GLU A 484 -18.06 -31.94 -10.51
CA GLU A 484 -17.54 -32.48 -11.77
C GLU A 484 -17.85 -31.56 -12.95
N LYS A 485 -19.12 -31.14 -13.13
CA LYS A 485 -19.49 -30.19 -14.21
C LYS A 485 -18.71 -28.88 -14.13
N THR A 486 -18.49 -28.35 -12.93
CA THR A 486 -17.75 -27.10 -12.73
C THR A 486 -16.26 -27.29 -13.02
N ALA A 487 -15.66 -28.39 -12.57
CA ALA A 487 -14.27 -28.73 -12.86
C ALA A 487 -14.04 -28.96 -14.36
N ASP A 488 -14.93 -29.69 -15.03
CA ASP A 488 -14.85 -29.96 -16.46
C ASP A 488 -14.94 -28.64 -17.26
N TYR A 489 -15.89 -27.74 -16.92
CA TYR A 489 -15.96 -26.39 -17.48
C TYR A 489 -14.64 -25.61 -17.31
N MET A 490 -14.06 -25.61 -16.10
CA MET A 490 -12.80 -24.90 -15.81
C MET A 490 -11.63 -25.48 -16.62
N LEU A 491 -11.54 -26.80 -16.77
CA LEU A 491 -10.48 -27.48 -17.53
C LEU A 491 -10.56 -27.26 -19.04
N GLU A 492 -11.76 -27.00 -19.57
CA GLU A 492 -11.98 -26.72 -20.98
C GLU A 492 -11.79 -25.23 -21.32
N ASN A 493 -12.25 -24.33 -20.44
CA ASN A 493 -12.40 -22.91 -20.77
C ASN A 493 -11.40 -21.97 -20.07
N LEU A 494 -10.77 -22.40 -18.98
CA LEU A 494 -9.90 -21.54 -18.16
C LEU A 494 -8.50 -22.13 -17.93
N TYR A 495 -8.34 -23.45 -18.00
CA TYR A 495 -7.05 -24.12 -17.81
C TYR A 495 -6.14 -23.98 -19.05
N ASP A 496 -4.88 -23.67 -18.78
CA ASP A 496 -3.82 -23.62 -19.77
C ASP A 496 -3.00 -24.91 -19.73
N TRP A 497 -3.35 -25.85 -20.61
CA TRP A 497 -2.65 -27.13 -20.77
C TRP A 497 -1.19 -27.00 -21.25
N ARG A 498 -0.72 -25.82 -21.71
CA ARG A 498 0.67 -25.62 -22.18
C ARG A 498 1.58 -25.08 -21.08
N ASN A 499 1.10 -24.17 -20.25
CA ASN A 499 1.89 -23.50 -19.20
C ASN A 499 1.32 -23.69 -17.78
N HIS A 500 0.39 -24.62 -17.60
CA HIS A 500 -0.23 -25.05 -16.33
C HIS A 500 -1.01 -23.98 -15.56
N GLY A 501 -2.06 -24.40 -14.86
CA GLY A 501 -2.91 -23.49 -14.08
C GLY A 501 -3.91 -22.69 -14.92
N PHE A 502 -4.78 -21.97 -14.20
CA PHE A 502 -5.98 -21.34 -14.70
C PHE A 502 -5.80 -19.84 -14.95
N ILE A 503 -6.32 -19.38 -16.08
CA ILE A 503 -6.34 -17.97 -16.50
C ILE A 503 -7.63 -17.32 -15.98
N GLU A 504 -7.55 -16.06 -15.56
CA GLU A 504 -8.66 -15.34 -14.92
C GLU A 504 -9.90 -15.17 -15.82
N ARG A 505 -9.68 -14.87 -17.10
CA ARG A 505 -10.69 -14.30 -18.00
C ARG A 505 -11.22 -15.33 -19.00
N ASN A 506 -12.54 -15.33 -19.12
CA ASN A 506 -13.38 -16.25 -19.86
C ASN A 506 -12.87 -16.65 -21.26
N SER A 507 -12.59 -17.96 -21.42
CA SER A 507 -13.08 -18.79 -22.54
C SER A 507 -12.57 -18.45 -23.96
N PRO A 508 -12.75 -19.35 -24.96
CA PRO A 508 -12.78 -19.00 -26.39
C PRO A 508 -13.73 -17.86 -26.85
N ASP A 509 -14.33 -17.05 -25.97
CA ASP A 509 -15.28 -15.98 -26.27
C ASP A 509 -14.60 -14.76 -26.93
N LEU A 510 -14.23 -14.90 -28.22
CA LEU A 510 -13.54 -13.88 -29.01
C LEU A 510 -14.26 -12.52 -29.08
N GLU A 511 -15.58 -12.49 -28.88
CA GLU A 511 -16.36 -11.24 -28.81
C GLU A 511 -15.96 -10.33 -27.64
N LEU A 512 -15.34 -10.89 -26.59
CA LEU A 512 -14.79 -10.14 -25.46
C LEU A 512 -13.40 -9.54 -25.76
N TYR A 513 -12.85 -9.77 -26.96
CA TYR A 513 -11.53 -9.30 -27.40
C TYR A 513 -11.69 -8.43 -28.65
N ALA A 514 -11.78 -7.12 -28.48
CA ALA A 514 -11.79 -6.23 -29.64
C ALA A 514 -10.38 -6.11 -30.27
N PRO A 515 -10.26 -5.74 -31.55
CA PRO A 515 -8.96 -5.55 -32.22
C PRO A 515 -8.00 -4.64 -31.44
N GLY A 516 -6.74 -5.05 -31.34
CA GLY A 516 -5.71 -4.34 -30.58
C GLY A 516 -5.79 -4.46 -29.05
N GLU A 517 -6.62 -5.36 -28.50
CA GLU A 517 -6.63 -5.57 -27.05
C GLU A 517 -5.32 -6.20 -26.57
N HIS A 518 -4.73 -5.65 -25.51
CA HIS A 518 -3.73 -6.40 -24.75
C HIS A 518 -4.40 -7.62 -24.10
N ILE A 519 -4.09 -8.79 -24.65
CA ILE A 519 -4.49 -10.09 -24.14
C ILE A 519 -3.75 -10.33 -22.82
N ASP A 520 -4.49 -10.44 -21.73
CA ASP A 520 -3.95 -10.61 -20.37
C ASP A 520 -4.19 -12.04 -19.88
N LEU A 521 -3.25 -12.95 -20.18
CA LEU A 521 -3.30 -14.36 -19.77
C LEU A 521 -2.84 -14.56 -18.31
N ARG A 522 -3.29 -13.66 -17.42
CA ARG A 522 -2.92 -13.69 -16.00
C ARG A 522 -3.48 -14.93 -15.32
N LYS A 523 -2.66 -15.57 -14.48
CA LYS A 523 -3.05 -16.70 -13.63
C LYS A 523 -2.96 -16.32 -12.15
N PRO A 524 -4.06 -15.85 -11.54
CA PRO A 524 -4.03 -15.37 -10.15
C PRO A 524 -3.72 -16.49 -9.15
N VAL A 525 -2.72 -16.24 -8.31
CA VAL A 525 -2.15 -17.23 -7.35
C VAL A 525 -3.19 -17.74 -6.34
N GLU A 526 -4.10 -16.89 -5.87
CA GLU A 526 -5.12 -17.26 -4.87
C GLU A 526 -6.16 -18.22 -5.47
N GLU A 527 -6.78 -17.86 -6.59
CA GLU A 527 -7.78 -18.71 -7.25
C GLU A 527 -7.17 -19.99 -7.83
N ASN A 528 -5.92 -19.94 -8.32
CA ASN A 528 -5.20 -21.14 -8.74
C ASN A 528 -4.92 -22.08 -7.54
N GLY A 529 -4.58 -21.52 -6.37
CA GLY A 529 -4.43 -22.30 -5.13
C GLY A 529 -5.74 -22.96 -4.69
N VAL A 530 -6.86 -22.24 -4.78
CA VAL A 530 -8.22 -22.78 -4.54
C VAL A 530 -8.52 -23.91 -5.53
N SER A 531 -8.31 -23.67 -6.82
CA SER A 531 -8.60 -24.63 -7.91
C SER A 531 -7.79 -25.92 -7.74
N SER A 532 -6.48 -25.80 -7.49
CA SER A 532 -5.60 -26.94 -7.19
C SER A 532 -6.12 -27.76 -6.00
N TYR A 533 -6.45 -27.12 -4.87
CA TYR A 533 -6.97 -27.82 -3.70
C TYR A 533 -8.30 -28.53 -3.97
N ALA A 534 -9.23 -27.85 -4.65
CA ALA A 534 -10.55 -28.40 -4.93
C ALA A 534 -10.51 -29.56 -5.95
N LEU A 535 -9.68 -29.46 -6.99
CA LEU A 535 -9.48 -30.54 -7.98
C LEU A 535 -8.82 -31.78 -7.36
N LEU A 536 -7.80 -31.59 -6.51
CA LEU A 536 -7.14 -32.71 -5.82
C LEU A 536 -8.10 -33.40 -4.83
N LYS A 537 -8.98 -32.67 -4.16
CA LYS A 537 -10.07 -33.27 -3.37
C LYS A 537 -11.11 -33.97 -4.25
N LEU A 538 -11.49 -33.39 -5.38
CA LEU A 538 -12.45 -34.01 -6.31
C LEU A 538 -11.90 -35.30 -6.94
N TYR A 539 -10.58 -35.38 -7.19
CA TYR A 539 -9.91 -36.61 -7.60
C TYR A 539 -10.12 -37.74 -6.57
N LEU A 540 -9.96 -37.46 -5.26
CA LEU A 540 -10.16 -38.47 -4.20
C LEU A 540 -11.59 -39.05 -4.19
N PHE A 541 -12.59 -38.28 -4.63
CA PHE A 541 -13.98 -38.73 -4.71
C PHE A 541 -14.36 -39.41 -6.04
N THR A 542 -13.68 -39.08 -7.14
CA THR A 542 -14.08 -39.48 -8.51
C THR A 542 -13.12 -40.42 -9.22
N GLY A 543 -11.83 -40.42 -8.86
CA GLY A 543 -10.76 -41.13 -9.57
C GLY A 543 -10.42 -40.56 -10.97
N LYS A 544 -11.03 -39.42 -11.37
CA LYS A 544 -10.80 -38.79 -12.68
C LYS A 544 -9.38 -38.20 -12.77
N LYS A 545 -8.56 -38.77 -13.65
CA LYS A 545 -7.11 -38.52 -13.72
C LYS A 545 -6.76 -37.11 -14.20
N GLU A 546 -7.67 -36.50 -14.95
CA GLU A 546 -7.64 -35.11 -15.40
C GLU A 546 -7.55 -34.15 -14.20
N TYR A 547 -8.29 -34.42 -13.11
CA TYR A 547 -8.29 -33.59 -11.91
C TYR A 547 -6.99 -33.73 -11.09
N LEU A 548 -6.42 -34.95 -11.04
CA LEU A 548 -5.10 -35.19 -10.45
C LEU A 548 -4.01 -34.43 -11.21
N LEU A 549 -4.01 -34.53 -12.54
CA LEU A 549 -3.03 -33.90 -13.43
C LEU A 549 -3.04 -32.39 -13.27
N ALA A 550 -4.17 -31.75 -13.60
CA ALA A 550 -4.30 -30.31 -13.55
C ALA A 550 -4.16 -29.77 -12.12
N GLY A 551 -4.59 -30.53 -11.10
CA GLY A 551 -4.41 -30.17 -9.69
C GLY A 551 -2.94 -30.07 -9.27
N LEU A 552 -2.10 -31.04 -9.65
CA LEU A 552 -0.67 -31.09 -9.35
C LEU A 552 0.15 -30.08 -10.18
N GLU A 553 -0.18 -29.93 -11.47
CA GLU A 553 0.46 -28.97 -12.37
C GLU A 553 0.15 -27.52 -11.96
N THR A 554 -1.11 -27.23 -11.61
CA THR A 554 -1.51 -25.94 -11.02
C THR A 554 -0.74 -25.68 -9.74
N LEU A 555 -0.53 -26.70 -8.90
CA LEU A 555 0.27 -26.55 -7.68
C LEU A 555 1.70 -26.12 -8.03
N GLY A 556 2.34 -26.75 -9.03
CA GLY A 556 3.66 -26.37 -9.56
C GLY A 556 3.74 -24.90 -10.01
N TYR A 557 2.72 -24.42 -10.72
CA TYR A 557 2.59 -23.00 -11.09
C TYR A 557 2.49 -22.11 -9.84
N VAL A 558 1.56 -22.42 -8.94
CA VAL A 558 1.25 -21.59 -7.75
C VAL A 558 2.45 -21.48 -6.82
N VAL A 559 3.13 -22.59 -6.53
CA VAL A 559 4.24 -22.60 -5.57
C VAL A 559 5.47 -21.85 -6.06
N SER A 560 5.63 -21.75 -7.38
CA SER A 560 6.68 -20.96 -8.04
C SER A 560 6.43 -19.45 -7.96
N ASN A 561 5.18 -19.04 -7.72
CA ASN A 561 4.73 -17.64 -7.71
C ASN A 561 4.08 -17.23 -6.36
N MET A 562 4.19 -18.05 -5.32
CA MET A 562 3.37 -17.98 -4.12
C MET A 562 3.56 -16.69 -3.32
N VAL A 563 2.45 -16.06 -2.92
CA VAL A 563 2.41 -14.88 -2.04
C VAL A 563 1.81 -15.27 -0.69
N GLY A 564 2.34 -14.71 0.40
CA GLY A 564 2.04 -15.14 1.78
C GLY A 564 0.63 -14.85 2.31
N LEU A 565 0.34 -15.43 3.49
CA LEU A 565 -0.92 -15.31 4.25
C LEU A 565 -2.15 -15.82 3.45
N ASP A 566 -3.35 -15.23 3.60
CA ASP A 566 -4.62 -15.81 3.10
C ASP A 566 -4.64 -16.14 1.60
N ARG A 567 -3.79 -15.48 0.79
CA ARG A 567 -3.61 -15.76 -0.65
C ARG A 567 -2.90 -17.08 -0.91
N GLY A 568 -1.97 -17.46 -0.05
CA GLY A 568 -1.21 -18.71 -0.12
C GLY A 568 -1.91 -19.88 0.58
N TYR A 569 -2.91 -19.63 1.43
CA TYR A 569 -3.56 -20.64 2.26
C TYR A 569 -3.91 -21.92 1.49
N TYR A 570 -4.68 -21.83 0.40
CA TYR A 570 -5.13 -23.03 -0.33
C TYR A 570 -4.00 -23.75 -1.09
N ALA A 571 -2.94 -23.04 -1.48
CA ALA A 571 -1.72 -23.68 -2.02
C ALA A 571 -1.03 -24.56 -0.98
N VAL A 572 -1.01 -24.12 0.30
CA VAL A 572 -0.49 -24.93 1.41
C VAL A 572 -1.43 -26.10 1.70
N ARG A 573 -2.75 -25.89 1.66
CA ARG A 573 -3.72 -26.99 1.84
C ARG A 573 -3.61 -28.06 0.74
N ALA A 574 -3.39 -27.65 -0.51
CA ALA A 574 -3.08 -28.56 -1.61
C ALA A 574 -1.76 -29.31 -1.37
N ALA A 575 -0.68 -28.62 -1.00
CA ALA A 575 0.60 -29.25 -0.66
C ALA A 575 0.49 -30.27 0.50
N GLU A 576 -0.32 -29.96 1.52
CA GLU A 576 -0.60 -30.87 2.62
C GLU A 576 -1.43 -32.08 2.19
N LEU A 577 -2.45 -31.89 1.35
CA LEU A 577 -3.27 -32.97 0.81
C LEU A 577 -2.44 -33.94 -0.04
N VAL A 578 -1.60 -33.42 -0.94
CA VAL A 578 -0.70 -34.23 -1.80
C VAL A 578 0.24 -35.11 -0.97
N LEU A 579 0.75 -34.61 0.16
CA LEU A 579 1.63 -35.37 1.04
C LEU A 579 0.89 -36.35 1.96
N ASN A 580 -0.34 -36.05 2.39
CA ASN A 580 -1.10 -36.93 3.28
C ASN A 580 -1.70 -38.13 2.52
N GLU A 581 -2.15 -37.91 1.28
CA GLU A 581 -2.82 -38.93 0.45
C GLU A 581 -1.89 -39.56 -0.61
N ASP A 582 -0.58 -39.32 -0.49
CA ASP A 582 0.50 -39.80 -1.38
C ASP A 582 0.23 -39.62 -2.91
N LEU A 583 -0.34 -38.48 -3.29
CA LEU A 583 -0.79 -38.22 -4.66
C LEU A 583 0.35 -38.16 -5.70
N LEU A 584 1.60 -38.03 -5.25
CA LEU A 584 2.78 -38.12 -6.11
C LEU A 584 3.06 -39.57 -6.55
N SER A 585 2.80 -40.56 -5.70
CA SER A 585 2.89 -41.99 -6.06
C SER A 585 1.75 -42.39 -7.00
N GLU A 586 0.54 -41.87 -6.79
CA GLU A 586 -0.59 -42.04 -7.71
C GLU A 586 -0.29 -41.44 -9.09
N TYR A 587 0.27 -40.22 -9.13
CA TYR A 587 0.73 -39.59 -10.37
C TYR A 587 1.78 -40.44 -11.08
N ALA A 588 2.83 -40.87 -10.37
CA ALA A 588 3.90 -41.68 -10.94
C ALA A 588 3.39 -43.03 -11.51
N SER A 589 2.44 -43.67 -10.81
CA SER A 589 1.82 -44.93 -11.23
C SER A 589 0.95 -44.80 -12.47
N ASN A 590 0.48 -43.58 -12.79
CA ASN A 590 -0.42 -43.29 -13.90
C ASN A 590 0.23 -42.48 -15.05
N ALA A 591 1.55 -42.21 -14.98
CA ALA A 591 2.26 -41.28 -15.86
C ALA A 591 1.98 -41.44 -17.37
N ASN A 592 1.90 -42.67 -17.89
CA ASN A 592 1.60 -42.91 -19.31
C ASN A 592 0.19 -42.46 -19.72
N ALA A 593 -0.82 -42.67 -18.85
CA ALA A 593 -2.19 -42.25 -19.12
C ALA A 593 -2.33 -40.72 -19.00
N LEU A 594 -1.67 -40.14 -18.00
CA LEU A 594 -1.65 -38.70 -17.74
C LEU A 594 -1.00 -37.93 -18.91
N SER A 595 0.17 -38.39 -19.40
CA SER A 595 0.82 -37.79 -20.56
C SER A 595 -0.01 -37.94 -21.84
N SER A 596 -0.83 -38.99 -21.98
CA SER A 596 -1.77 -39.08 -23.11
C SER A 596 -2.83 -37.98 -23.08
N ILE A 597 -3.38 -37.67 -21.89
CA ILE A 597 -4.35 -36.60 -21.68
C ILE A 597 -3.72 -35.24 -21.99
N GLU A 598 -2.53 -34.97 -21.44
CA GLU A 598 -1.76 -33.73 -21.65
C GLU A 598 -1.50 -33.45 -23.14
N ASN A 599 -1.03 -34.47 -23.88
CA ASN A 599 -0.77 -34.36 -25.31
C ASN A 599 -2.05 -34.11 -26.14
N GLU A 600 -3.15 -34.79 -25.80
CA GLU A 600 -4.45 -34.60 -26.47
C GLU A 600 -4.95 -33.16 -26.28
N LYS A 601 -5.00 -32.69 -25.02
CA LYS A 601 -5.53 -31.37 -24.66
C LYS A 601 -4.63 -30.23 -25.19
N THR A 602 -3.31 -30.39 -25.16
CA THR A 602 -2.36 -29.40 -25.70
C THR A 602 -2.48 -29.21 -27.21
N SER A 603 -2.88 -30.26 -27.94
CA SER A 603 -3.02 -30.22 -29.41
C SER A 603 -4.18 -29.35 -29.93
N SER A 604 -5.13 -28.98 -29.07
CA SER A 604 -6.39 -28.31 -29.44
C SER A 604 -6.72 -27.07 -28.58
N LEU A 605 -5.69 -26.42 -28.03
CA LEU A 605 -5.82 -25.24 -27.16
C LEU A 605 -6.53 -24.06 -27.85
N TRP A 606 -7.63 -23.60 -27.24
CA TRP A 606 -8.37 -22.42 -27.68
C TRP A 606 -7.52 -21.14 -27.68
N ILE A 607 -6.52 -21.07 -26.81
CA ILE A 607 -5.57 -19.96 -26.68
C ILE A 607 -4.81 -19.71 -28.00
N ASP A 608 -4.53 -20.74 -28.80
CA ASP A 608 -3.85 -20.55 -30.09
C ASP A 608 -4.69 -19.72 -31.08
N LYS A 609 -6.03 -19.74 -30.95
CA LYS A 609 -6.94 -18.91 -31.77
C LYS A 609 -6.79 -17.42 -31.47
N LEU A 610 -6.43 -17.04 -30.24
CA LEU A 610 -6.19 -15.65 -29.83
C LEU A 610 -4.97 -15.03 -30.54
N PHE A 611 -4.03 -15.86 -31.00
CA PHE A 611 -2.77 -15.44 -31.61
C PHE A 611 -2.76 -15.55 -33.14
N MET A 612 -3.89 -15.91 -33.77
CA MET A 612 -4.00 -15.95 -35.23
C MET A 612 -4.31 -14.54 -35.78
N PRO A 613 -3.56 -14.01 -36.76
CA PRO A 613 -3.93 -12.77 -37.42
C PRO A 613 -5.24 -12.95 -38.20
N GLU A 614 -6.14 -11.97 -38.13
CA GLU A 614 -7.38 -11.97 -38.91
C GLU A 614 -7.10 -12.15 -40.40
N GLN A 615 -7.74 -13.14 -41.03
CA GLN A 615 -7.72 -13.32 -42.49
C GLN A 615 -8.60 -12.24 -43.14
N GLY A 616 -8.12 -10.98 -43.22
CA GLY A 616 -8.97 -9.88 -43.66
C GLY A 616 -8.30 -8.62 -44.22
N SER A 617 -7.05 -8.29 -43.87
CA SER A 617 -6.41 -7.05 -44.37
C SER A 617 -4.95 -7.24 -44.80
N GLN A 618 -4.72 -7.27 -46.12
CA GLN A 618 -3.40 -6.98 -46.67
C GLN A 618 -3.20 -5.46 -46.67
N SER A 619 -2.29 -4.97 -45.82
CA SER A 619 -1.68 -3.65 -46.00
C SER A 619 -0.15 -3.80 -45.93
N GLU A 620 0.56 -3.14 -46.84
CA GLU A 620 1.99 -3.37 -47.07
C GLU A 620 2.84 -2.96 -45.86
N SER A 621 3.86 -3.77 -45.58
CA SER A 621 4.76 -3.58 -44.45
C SER A 621 5.71 -2.40 -44.67
N VAL A 622 5.44 -1.27 -44.00
CA VAL A 622 6.49 -0.29 -43.66
C VAL A 622 6.88 -0.55 -42.21
N THR A 623 8.05 -1.15 -42.00
CA THR A 623 8.60 -1.42 -40.67
C THR A 623 9.25 -0.16 -40.08
N PRO A 624 8.78 0.38 -38.94
CA PRO A 624 9.61 1.21 -38.09
C PRO A 624 10.57 0.29 -37.32
N ASP A 625 11.86 0.44 -37.55
CA ASP A 625 12.89 -0.28 -36.79
C ASP A 625 12.91 0.23 -35.34
N PHE A 626 12.28 -0.49 -34.41
CA PHE A 626 12.38 -0.19 -32.97
C PHE A 626 13.62 -0.84 -32.33
N ARG A 627 14.75 -0.83 -33.05
CA ARG A 627 16.07 -0.90 -32.41
C ARG A 627 16.30 0.38 -31.61
N LEU A 628 16.16 0.25 -30.29
CA LEU A 628 16.73 1.20 -29.34
C LEU A 628 18.20 1.44 -29.70
N LYS A 629 18.53 2.64 -30.17
CA LYS A 629 19.92 3.02 -30.39
C LYS A 629 20.23 4.45 -29.98
N ASP A 630 21.28 4.50 -29.15
CA ASP A 630 22.21 5.60 -28.93
C ASP A 630 21.67 6.83 -28.18
N GLU A 631 21.69 6.68 -26.85
CA GLU A 631 22.44 7.55 -25.94
C GLU A 631 22.38 9.08 -26.19
N ASN A 632 21.40 9.76 -25.59
CA ASN A 632 21.59 11.14 -25.06
C ASN A 632 20.48 11.67 -24.11
N GLU A 633 19.36 10.97 -23.92
CA GLU A 633 18.27 11.38 -23.01
C GLU A 633 18.49 10.99 -21.52
N LEU A 634 19.68 10.52 -21.13
CA LEU A 634 20.02 10.11 -19.74
C LEU A 634 20.19 11.29 -18.76
N ASN A 635 19.58 12.45 -19.01
CA ASN A 635 19.76 13.67 -18.21
C ASN A 635 18.47 14.28 -17.67
N ARG A 636 17.25 13.85 -18.04
CA ARG A 636 16.01 14.44 -17.47
C ARG A 636 15.70 13.96 -16.04
N PRO A 637 15.63 12.65 -15.73
CA PRO A 637 15.34 12.20 -14.37
C PRO A 637 16.48 12.53 -13.40
N LEU A 638 17.75 12.31 -13.80
CA LEU A 638 18.89 12.59 -12.92
C LEU A 638 19.04 14.08 -12.62
N LEU A 639 18.90 14.98 -13.60
CA LEU A 639 18.97 16.43 -13.34
C LEU A 639 17.88 16.89 -12.37
N LEU A 640 16.65 16.38 -12.51
CA LEU A 640 15.57 16.68 -11.58
C LEU A 640 15.90 16.20 -10.16
N LEU A 641 16.39 14.97 -10.02
CA LEU A 641 16.83 14.41 -8.73
C LEU A 641 18.00 15.17 -8.10
N LEU A 642 18.95 15.68 -8.90
CA LEU A 642 20.04 16.53 -8.43
C LEU A 642 19.54 17.90 -7.97
N VAL A 643 18.58 18.51 -8.68
CA VAL A 643 17.93 19.78 -8.27
C VAL A 643 17.14 19.59 -6.96
N ILE A 644 16.39 18.49 -6.83
CA ILE A 644 15.68 18.11 -5.61
C ILE A 644 16.66 17.93 -4.45
N ALA A 645 17.78 17.23 -4.67
CA ALA A 645 18.82 17.05 -3.65
C ALA A 645 19.45 18.39 -3.21
N VAL A 646 19.76 19.31 -4.13
CA VAL A 646 20.23 20.68 -3.81
C VAL A 646 19.20 21.45 -2.99
N ALA A 647 17.93 21.43 -3.38
CA ALA A 647 16.86 22.12 -2.68
C ALA A 647 16.65 21.58 -1.26
N ALA A 648 16.65 20.26 -1.11
CA ALA A 648 16.59 19.59 0.18
C ALA A 648 17.83 19.85 1.05
N GLY A 649 19.03 19.96 0.47
CA GLY A 649 20.24 20.42 1.17
C GLY A 649 20.09 21.84 1.70
N LEU A 650 19.51 22.75 0.91
CA LEU A 650 19.25 24.12 1.34
C LEU A 650 18.20 24.17 2.47
N LEU A 651 17.15 23.35 2.41
CA LEU A 651 16.13 23.23 3.47
C LEU A 651 16.71 22.62 4.75
N SER A 652 17.57 21.60 4.65
CA SER A 652 18.30 21.02 5.78
C SER A 652 19.13 22.05 6.56
N PHE A 653 19.61 23.13 5.92
CA PHE A 653 20.29 24.23 6.64
C PHE A 653 19.36 24.99 7.60
N LEU A 654 18.04 24.94 7.43
CA LEU A 654 17.05 25.57 8.33
C LEU A 654 16.63 24.67 9.50
N SER A 655 17.08 23.41 9.54
CA SER A 655 16.78 22.48 10.63
C SER A 655 17.32 22.99 11.97
N PRO A 656 16.60 22.81 13.11
CA PRO A 656 17.08 23.25 14.43
C PRO A 656 18.44 22.65 14.83
N CYS A 657 18.88 21.58 14.17
CA CYS A 657 20.15 20.91 14.43
C CYS A 657 21.37 21.55 13.75
N THR A 658 21.18 22.48 12.80
CA THR A 658 22.28 23.18 12.09
C THR A 658 22.59 24.55 12.69
N LEU A 659 21.59 25.22 13.27
CA LEU A 659 21.71 26.52 13.94
C LEU A 659 22.85 26.56 14.99
N PRO A 660 23.16 25.50 15.76
CA PRO A 660 24.29 25.48 16.70
C PRO A 660 25.67 25.45 16.02
N LEU A 661 25.73 25.08 14.74
CA LEU A 661 26.96 25.02 13.95
C LEU A 661 27.43 26.42 13.53
N VAL A 662 26.52 27.37 13.29
CA VAL A 662 26.88 28.73 12.85
C VAL A 662 27.80 29.44 13.86
N PRO A 663 27.58 29.38 15.19
CA PRO A 663 28.54 29.83 16.20
C PRO A 663 29.87 29.05 16.22
N ALA A 664 29.85 27.72 16.05
CA ALA A 664 31.06 26.90 16.08
C ALA A 664 31.97 27.16 14.86
N TYR A 665 31.36 27.21 13.68
CA TYR A 665 31.94 27.65 12.42
C TYR A 665 32.51 29.07 12.56
N ALA A 666 31.70 30.05 13.00
CA ALA A 666 32.17 31.41 13.23
C ALA A 666 33.38 31.47 14.21
N ALA A 667 33.39 30.65 15.28
CA ALA A 667 34.47 30.58 16.25
C ALA A 667 35.77 29.96 15.69
N PHE A 668 35.69 29.01 14.76
CA PHE A 668 36.85 28.44 14.08
C PHE A 668 37.46 29.46 13.09
N PHE A 669 36.63 30.05 12.23
CA PHE A 669 37.05 31.01 11.21
C PHE A 669 37.48 32.38 11.80
N LEU A 670 37.00 32.75 12.99
CA LEU A 670 37.47 33.90 13.77
C LEU A 670 38.98 33.90 14.03
N ARG A 671 39.61 32.72 14.02
CA ARG A 671 41.05 32.53 14.26
C ARG A 671 41.91 32.68 13.00
N SER A 672 41.31 32.97 11.85
CA SER A 672 42.01 33.10 10.57
C SER A 672 42.08 34.53 10.03
N GLU A 673 42.93 34.70 9.02
CA GLU A 673 43.15 35.97 8.32
C GLU A 673 42.14 36.15 7.18
N ARG A 674 41.71 37.39 6.93
CA ARG A 674 40.62 37.74 6.01
C ARG A 674 40.74 37.10 4.62
N LYS A 675 41.96 37.01 4.07
CA LYS A 675 42.21 36.53 2.70
C LYS A 675 41.93 35.03 2.50
N ASN A 676 41.93 34.22 3.56
CA ASN A 676 41.83 32.75 3.44
C ASN A 676 40.47 32.18 3.83
N ILE A 677 39.52 33.02 4.29
CA ILE A 677 38.21 32.59 4.83
C ILE A 677 37.44 31.73 3.82
N THR A 678 37.25 32.22 2.59
CA THR A 678 36.52 31.50 1.54
C THR A 678 37.21 30.18 1.16
N GLY A 679 38.54 30.17 1.11
CA GLY A 679 39.31 28.96 0.79
C GLY A 679 39.17 27.85 1.84
N MET A 680 39.23 28.18 3.13
CA MET A 680 38.97 27.19 4.18
C MET A 680 37.49 26.78 4.25
N THR A 681 36.57 27.65 3.80
CA THR A 681 35.14 27.31 3.68
C THR A 681 34.95 26.23 2.63
N LEU A 682 35.54 26.40 1.45
CA LEU A 682 35.55 25.37 0.40
C LEU A 682 36.19 24.07 0.90
N SER A 683 37.29 24.16 1.66
CA SER A 683 37.92 22.98 2.26
C SER A 683 37.03 22.27 3.29
N PHE A 684 36.26 23.01 4.09
CA PHE A 684 35.27 22.48 5.03
C PHE A 684 34.09 21.80 4.30
N LEU A 685 33.58 22.42 3.23
CA LEU A 685 32.55 21.83 2.39
C LEU A 685 33.03 20.57 1.66
N GLY A 686 34.28 20.53 1.19
CA GLY A 686 34.88 19.32 0.63
C GLY A 686 34.91 18.16 1.64
N GLY A 687 35.12 18.46 2.93
CA GLY A 687 35.05 17.47 4.00
C GLY A 687 33.63 16.91 4.20
N LEU A 688 32.62 17.77 4.20
CA LEU A 688 31.20 17.37 4.28
C LEU A 688 30.75 16.57 3.05
N ALA A 689 31.13 17.05 1.86
CA ALA A 689 30.82 16.41 0.58
C ALA A 689 31.38 14.99 0.51
N LEU A 690 32.63 14.77 0.95
CA LEU A 690 33.23 13.44 1.03
C LEU A 690 32.40 12.50 1.93
N THR A 691 32.05 12.95 3.14
CA THR A 691 31.27 12.11 4.07
C THR A 691 29.90 11.74 3.52
N PHE A 692 29.13 12.70 3.00
CA PHE A 692 27.79 12.41 2.47
C PHE A 692 27.84 11.60 1.17
N THR A 693 28.80 11.86 0.27
CA THR A 693 28.97 11.07 -0.95
C THR A 693 29.34 9.62 -0.63
N ALA A 694 30.24 9.41 0.34
CA ALA A 694 30.59 8.06 0.82
C ALA A 694 29.36 7.34 1.43
N MET A 695 28.53 8.04 2.20
CA MET A 695 27.27 7.48 2.72
C MET A 695 26.27 7.15 1.61
N GLY A 696 26.13 8.00 0.59
CA GLY A 696 25.24 7.75 -0.56
C GLY A 696 25.68 6.54 -1.39
N VAL A 697 26.99 6.41 -1.64
CA VAL A 697 27.60 5.23 -2.27
C VAL A 697 27.36 3.98 -1.43
N SER A 698 27.57 4.04 -0.11
CA SER A 698 27.27 2.92 0.80
C SER A 698 25.78 2.56 0.80
N ALA A 699 24.86 3.53 0.79
CA ALA A 699 23.42 3.27 0.75
C ALA A 699 22.97 2.62 -0.58
N ALA A 700 23.54 3.05 -1.71
CA ALA A 700 23.30 2.42 -3.02
C ALA A 700 23.86 0.98 -3.10
N LEU A 701 24.96 0.69 -2.38
CA LEU A 701 25.51 -0.67 -2.28
C LEU A 701 24.70 -1.56 -1.32
N ILE A 702 24.30 -1.04 -0.16
CA ILE A 702 23.53 -1.77 0.86
C ILE A 702 22.09 -2.01 0.40
N GLY A 703 21.47 -1.09 -0.35
CA GLY A 703 20.13 -1.26 -0.93
C GLY A 703 20.00 -2.48 -1.85
N ARG A 704 21.11 -2.94 -2.46
CA ARG A 704 21.17 -4.18 -3.24
C ARG A 704 21.31 -5.45 -2.38
N VAL A 705 21.60 -5.32 -1.08
CA VAL A 705 22.00 -6.44 -0.19
C VAL A 705 21.42 -6.31 1.23
N THR A 706 20.09 -6.38 1.35
CA THR A 706 19.29 -6.57 2.61
C THR A 706 18.80 -5.32 3.35
N SER A 707 17.52 -5.33 3.73
CA SER A 707 16.77 -4.21 4.36
C SER A 707 16.35 -4.42 5.83
N ASN A 708 16.77 -5.50 6.50
CA ASN A 708 16.01 -6.08 7.62
C ASN A 708 16.52 -5.78 9.05
N ASN A 709 17.26 -4.68 9.32
CA ASN A 709 17.69 -4.38 10.69
C ASN A 709 17.99 -2.89 11.00
N LEU A 710 16.99 -2.02 10.82
CA LEU A 710 17.12 -0.56 11.06
C LEU A 710 17.24 -0.18 12.55
N GLU A 711 16.49 -0.85 13.43
CA GLU A 711 16.35 -0.44 14.84
C GLU A 711 17.66 -0.56 15.66
N GLY A 712 18.54 -1.49 15.29
CA GLY A 712 19.86 -1.64 15.91
C GLY A 712 20.80 -0.45 15.66
N PHE A 713 20.69 0.19 14.48
CA PHE A 713 21.55 1.32 14.11
C PHE A 713 21.23 2.59 14.91
N GLU A 714 19.95 2.88 15.14
CA GLU A 714 19.51 4.10 15.85
C GLU A 714 19.98 4.12 17.31
N ARG A 715 19.87 2.97 18.01
CA ARG A 715 20.31 2.83 19.41
C ARG A 715 21.82 3.03 19.57
N ILE A 716 22.62 2.51 18.64
CA ILE A 716 24.09 2.68 18.61
C ILE A 716 24.45 4.15 18.33
N ALA A 717 23.78 4.79 17.36
CA ALA A 717 24.02 6.19 17.04
C ALA A 717 23.69 7.14 18.20
N GLY A 718 22.57 6.92 18.90
CA GLY A 718 22.18 7.71 20.08
C GLY A 718 23.19 7.60 21.23
N ALA A 719 23.65 6.39 21.54
CA ALA A 719 24.64 6.17 22.61
C ALA A 719 25.98 6.89 22.35
N LEU A 720 26.48 6.85 21.10
CA LEU A 720 27.69 7.56 20.70
C LEU A 720 27.55 9.09 20.82
N LEU A 721 26.37 9.63 20.52
CA LEU A 721 26.08 11.07 20.56
C LEU A 721 26.05 11.61 22.00
N VAL A 722 25.46 10.85 22.94
CA VAL A 722 25.49 11.15 24.38
C VAL A 722 26.93 11.14 24.92
N ALA A 723 27.73 10.13 24.57
CA ALA A 723 29.13 10.04 24.98
C ALA A 723 29.96 11.24 24.47
N ALA A 724 29.74 11.66 23.20
CA ALA A 724 30.38 12.83 22.63
C ALA A 724 29.99 14.14 23.35
N GLY A 725 28.72 14.31 23.73
CA GLY A 725 28.25 15.46 24.50
C GLY A 725 28.96 15.60 25.86
N VAL A 726 29.07 14.50 26.62
CA VAL A 726 29.77 14.45 27.91
C VAL A 726 31.27 14.76 27.75
N TYR A 727 31.91 14.26 26.69
CA TYR A 727 33.32 14.54 26.39
C TYR A 727 33.58 16.03 26.04
N ILE A 728 32.63 16.70 25.39
CA ILE A 728 32.72 18.13 25.08
C ILE A 728 32.58 18.98 26.36
N ILE A 729 31.64 18.66 27.26
CA ILE A 729 31.43 19.42 28.51
C ILE A 729 32.59 19.25 29.49
N SER A 730 33.19 18.06 29.58
CA SER A 730 34.36 17.79 30.43
C SER A 730 35.66 18.50 29.96
N GLY A 731 35.59 19.29 28.89
CA GLY A 731 36.67 20.16 28.44
C GLY A 731 37.68 19.50 27.49
N GLY A 732 37.38 18.32 26.97
CA GLY A 732 38.21 17.66 25.95
C GLY A 732 38.21 18.43 24.61
N GLY A 733 37.00 18.74 24.12
CA GLY A 733 36.80 19.36 22.80
C GLY A 733 37.35 18.52 21.64
N PHE A 734 37.29 19.03 20.40
CA PHE A 734 37.85 18.34 19.22
C PHE A 734 39.39 18.43 19.13
N SER A 735 40.07 18.30 20.28
CA SER A 735 41.53 18.37 20.42
C SER A 735 42.08 17.03 20.94
N GLY A 736 41.85 15.95 20.19
CA GLY A 736 42.58 14.70 20.40
C GLY A 736 44.09 14.97 20.36
N LEU A 737 44.83 14.43 21.35
CA LEU A 737 46.28 14.60 21.60
C LEU A 737 46.78 16.06 21.61
N ARG A 738 47.34 16.50 22.74
CA ARG A 738 47.92 17.86 22.92
C ARG A 738 49.16 18.11 22.03
N ILE A 739 48.95 18.39 20.75
CA ILE A 739 49.99 18.91 19.85
C ILE A 739 50.26 20.37 20.22
N LYS A 740 51.49 20.65 20.68
CA LYS A 740 51.90 22.00 21.11
C LYS A 740 52.01 22.98 19.93
N LYS A 741 51.62 24.23 20.23
CA LYS A 741 51.83 25.50 19.49
C LYS A 741 50.99 25.75 18.21
N LYS A 742 50.25 26.87 18.31
CA LYS A 742 49.86 27.83 17.26
C LYS A 742 50.22 27.43 15.81
N LYS A 743 49.26 26.86 15.09
CA LYS A 743 49.11 27.10 13.65
C LYS A 743 47.81 27.89 13.43
N PRO A 744 47.76 28.82 12.47
CA PRO A 744 46.49 29.43 12.05
C PRO A 744 45.55 28.34 11.53
N ALA A 745 44.25 28.65 11.43
CA ALA A 745 43.29 27.74 10.80
C ALA A 745 43.81 27.34 9.40
N SER A 746 43.98 26.04 9.18
CA SER A 746 44.53 25.48 7.95
C SER A 746 43.43 24.81 7.13
N TYR A 747 43.63 24.72 5.81
CA TYR A 747 42.75 23.99 4.91
C TYR A 747 42.51 22.55 5.39
N ALA A 748 43.57 21.80 5.71
CA ALA A 748 43.45 20.45 6.28
C ALA A 748 42.65 20.40 7.60
N GLY A 749 42.81 21.38 8.48
CA GLY A 749 42.02 21.47 9.71
C GLY A 749 40.53 21.78 9.46
N ALA A 750 40.24 22.60 8.45
CA ALA A 750 38.87 22.88 8.02
C ALA A 750 38.22 21.66 7.35
N PHE A 751 38.98 20.92 6.52
CA PHE A 751 38.53 19.67 5.89
C PHE A 751 38.16 18.60 6.92
N LEU A 752 39.06 18.34 7.89
CA LEU A 752 38.80 17.36 8.95
C LEU A 752 37.60 17.77 9.84
N LEU A 753 37.43 19.07 10.10
CA LEU A 753 36.24 19.59 10.79
C LEU A 753 34.97 19.35 9.95
N GLY A 754 35.03 19.52 8.63
CA GLY A 754 33.93 19.22 7.72
C GLY A 754 33.55 17.74 7.73
N SER A 755 34.51 16.84 7.54
CA SER A 755 34.24 15.39 7.49
C SER A 755 33.71 14.85 8.82
N THR A 756 34.28 15.27 9.95
CA THR A 756 33.81 14.86 11.29
C THR A 756 32.42 15.39 11.61
N MET A 757 32.09 16.63 11.19
CA MET A 757 30.74 17.17 11.35
C MET A 757 29.72 16.50 10.44
N GLY A 758 30.10 16.04 9.23
CA GLY A 758 29.21 15.25 8.37
C GLY A 758 28.70 13.98 9.06
N VAL A 759 29.59 13.23 9.73
CA VAL A 759 29.22 12.00 10.45
C VAL A 759 28.34 12.31 11.67
N ALA A 760 28.67 13.37 12.42
CA ALA A 760 27.92 13.78 13.61
C ALA A 760 26.53 14.36 13.32
N TRP A 761 26.23 14.67 12.05
CA TRP A 761 25.00 15.33 11.61
C TRP A 761 23.94 14.35 11.12
N THR A 762 24.33 13.16 10.63
CA THR A 762 23.43 12.12 10.13
C THR A 762 22.19 11.86 10.99
N PRO A 763 22.28 11.73 12.35
CA PRO A 763 21.10 11.44 13.18
C PRO A 763 20.10 12.60 13.27
N CYS A 764 20.53 13.82 12.95
CA CYS A 764 19.82 15.06 13.23
C CYS A 764 19.26 15.74 11.96
N ALA A 765 19.75 15.35 10.78
CA ALA A 765 19.13 15.65 9.48
C ALA A 765 18.08 14.60 9.07
N GLY A 766 17.74 13.69 10.00
CA GLY A 766 17.01 12.44 9.80
C GLY A 766 16.03 12.42 8.63
N PRO A 767 14.85 13.05 8.70
CA PRO A 767 13.81 12.90 7.68
C PRO A 767 14.28 13.21 6.25
N ILE A 768 14.85 14.40 6.03
CA ILE A 768 15.28 14.87 4.71
C ILE A 768 16.45 14.02 4.17
N LEU A 769 17.44 13.73 5.03
CA LEU A 769 18.61 12.93 4.63
C LEU A 769 18.23 11.46 4.38
N VAL A 770 17.35 10.88 5.19
CA VAL A 770 16.83 9.51 5.01
C VAL A 770 16.01 9.42 3.73
N SER A 771 15.15 10.39 3.41
CA SER A 771 14.45 10.41 2.11
C SER A 771 15.43 10.36 0.95
N ILE A 772 16.48 11.19 0.95
CA ILE A 772 17.49 11.18 -0.12
C ILE A 772 18.32 9.88 -0.14
N LEU A 773 18.64 9.29 1.01
CA LEU A 773 19.34 8.01 1.09
C LEU A 773 18.46 6.85 0.60
N ILE A 774 17.15 6.88 0.83
CA ILE A 774 16.18 5.92 0.26
C ILE A 774 16.17 6.05 -1.26
N LEU A 775 16.06 7.27 -1.80
CA LEU A 775 16.15 7.50 -3.25
C LEU A 775 17.49 7.02 -3.84
N ALA A 776 18.60 7.30 -3.16
CA ALA A 776 19.92 6.81 -3.57
C ALA A 776 20.00 5.28 -3.55
N SER A 777 19.35 4.62 -2.58
CA SER A 777 19.27 3.15 -2.50
C SER A 777 18.37 2.53 -3.58
N ALA A 778 17.37 3.27 -4.06
CA ALA A 778 16.49 2.87 -5.16
C ALA A 778 17.09 3.18 -6.55
N SER A 779 18.22 3.91 -6.61
CA SER A 779 18.83 4.30 -7.89
C SER A 779 19.57 3.13 -8.54
N GLU A 780 19.38 2.94 -9.86
CA GLU A 780 19.95 1.81 -10.60
C GLU A 780 21.48 1.77 -10.58
N THR A 781 22.15 2.92 -10.41
CA THR A 781 23.62 3.02 -10.39
C THR A 781 24.15 3.66 -9.11
N VAL A 782 25.24 3.09 -8.60
CA VAL A 782 25.98 3.62 -7.43
C VAL A 782 26.50 5.05 -7.68
N LEU A 783 26.78 5.39 -8.94
CA LEU A 783 27.20 6.73 -9.34
C LEU A 783 26.06 7.75 -9.15
N SER A 784 24.82 7.41 -9.50
CA SER A 784 23.64 8.27 -9.30
C SER A 784 23.43 8.57 -7.81
N GLY A 785 23.45 7.55 -6.94
CA GLY A 785 23.34 7.73 -5.49
C GLY A 785 24.46 8.61 -4.91
N GLY A 786 25.70 8.43 -5.37
CA GLY A 786 26.82 9.30 -5.00
C GLY A 786 26.64 10.76 -5.44
N LEU A 787 26.23 10.99 -6.70
CA LEU A 787 25.99 12.32 -7.25
C LEU A 787 24.83 13.05 -6.54
N MET A 788 23.77 12.35 -6.14
CA MET A 788 22.67 12.93 -5.37
C MET A 788 23.12 13.44 -3.99
N LEU A 789 23.91 12.65 -3.25
CA LEU A 789 24.41 13.11 -1.93
C LEU A 789 25.50 14.19 -2.06
N LEU A 790 26.26 14.20 -3.16
CA LEU A 790 27.14 15.31 -3.51
C LEU A 790 26.33 16.60 -3.76
N ALA A 791 25.28 16.54 -4.57
CA ALA A 791 24.38 17.66 -4.85
C ALA A 791 23.68 18.18 -3.59
N TYR A 792 23.22 17.28 -2.70
CA TYR A 792 22.73 17.62 -1.38
C TYR A 792 23.76 18.41 -0.56
N SER A 793 25.02 17.94 -0.50
CA SER A 793 26.09 18.63 0.23
C SER A 793 26.40 20.04 -0.33
N LEU A 794 26.22 20.26 -1.64
CA LEU A 794 26.41 21.56 -2.28
C LEU A 794 25.30 22.55 -1.92
N GLY A 795 24.03 22.12 -1.97
CA GLY A 795 22.89 22.94 -1.52
C GLY A 795 23.00 23.31 -0.04
N LEU A 796 23.44 22.36 0.77
CA LEU A 796 23.69 22.51 2.20
C LEU A 796 24.88 23.43 2.53
N GLY A 797 25.89 23.47 1.66
CA GLY A 797 27.06 24.33 1.77
C GLY A 797 26.83 25.78 1.33
N LEU A 798 25.82 26.04 0.50
CA LEU A 798 25.55 27.36 -0.09
C LEU A 798 25.35 28.47 0.96
N PRO A 799 24.58 28.28 2.05
CA PRO A 799 24.44 29.31 3.10
C PRO A 799 25.76 29.58 3.85
N PHE A 800 26.61 28.57 4.05
CA PHE A 800 27.93 28.76 4.67
C PHE A 800 28.88 29.56 3.78
N LEU A 801 28.82 29.36 2.45
CA LEU A 801 29.56 30.17 1.48
C LEU A 801 29.08 31.63 1.48
N LEU A 802 27.77 31.87 1.41
CA LEU A 802 27.18 33.21 1.49
C LEU A 802 27.55 33.92 2.80
N PHE A 803 27.45 33.23 3.94
CA PHE A 803 27.88 33.75 5.24
C PHE A 803 29.39 34.04 5.29
N SER A 804 30.23 33.18 4.68
CA SER A 804 31.69 33.40 4.61
C SER A 804 32.05 34.65 3.79
N GLY A 805 31.37 34.85 2.65
CA GLY A 805 31.53 36.03 1.79
C GLY A 805 31.14 37.31 2.53
N PHE A 806 29.96 37.32 3.15
CA PHE A 806 29.50 38.45 3.97
C PHE A 806 30.43 38.74 5.15
N ALA A 807 30.88 37.71 5.88
CA ALA A 807 31.80 37.84 7.01
C ALA A 807 33.20 38.34 6.60
N SER A 808 33.67 38.02 5.39
CA SER A 808 34.94 38.53 4.84
C SER A 808 34.87 40.05 4.57
N SER A 809 33.72 40.52 4.09
CA SER A 809 33.43 41.94 3.80
C SER A 809 33.20 42.76 5.08
N ALA A 810 32.46 42.21 6.05
CA ALA A 810 32.08 42.90 7.28
C ALA A 810 33.28 43.31 8.17
N GLY A 811 33.25 44.55 8.68
CA GLY A 811 34.28 45.08 9.60
C GLY A 811 34.22 44.45 11.00
N ARG A 812 35.37 44.01 11.56
CA ARG A 812 35.54 43.39 12.90
C ARG A 812 34.99 44.19 14.10
N LYS A 813 34.50 45.42 13.90
CA LYS A 813 33.89 46.31 14.91
C LYS A 813 32.35 46.28 14.95
N SER A 814 31.67 45.57 14.04
CA SER A 814 30.19 45.51 13.99
C SER A 814 29.58 44.84 15.25
N ARG A 815 28.31 45.13 15.55
CA ARG A 815 27.56 44.52 16.68
C ARG A 815 27.54 42.98 16.58
N LEU A 816 27.39 42.44 15.36
CA LEU A 816 27.44 41.00 15.06
C LEU A 816 28.74 40.34 15.55
N TRP A 817 29.89 40.95 15.26
CA TRP A 817 31.20 40.45 15.68
C TRP A 817 31.47 40.58 17.20
N LYS A 818 30.66 41.32 17.95
CA LYS A 818 30.69 41.31 19.43
C LYS A 818 29.83 40.18 20.00
N LEU A 819 28.66 39.92 19.40
CA LEU A 819 27.75 38.85 19.81
C LEU A 819 28.42 37.46 19.66
N LEU A 820 29.03 37.20 18.49
CA LEU A 820 29.63 35.90 18.14
C LEU A 820 30.90 35.53 18.93
N ARG A 821 31.55 36.48 19.64
CA ARG A 821 32.82 36.22 20.34
C ARG A 821 32.64 35.49 21.68
N GLY A 822 31.45 35.57 22.29
CA GLY A 822 31.17 35.04 23.62
C GLY A 822 32.00 35.69 24.74
N LYS A 823 31.68 35.32 25.99
CA LYS A 823 32.54 35.53 27.17
C LYS A 823 33.23 34.23 27.57
N THR A 824 34.46 34.32 28.04
CA THR A 824 35.19 33.20 28.67
C THR A 824 34.86 33.20 30.16
N ILE A 825 34.34 32.08 30.67
CA ILE A 825 34.02 31.87 32.08
C ILE A 825 35.11 30.96 32.66
N SER A 826 35.83 31.43 33.68
CA SER A 826 36.84 30.64 34.38
C SER A 826 36.34 30.18 35.74
N ILE A 827 36.15 28.87 35.91
CA ILE A 827 35.74 28.25 37.18
C ILE A 827 36.94 27.49 37.74
N LYS A 828 37.17 27.57 39.05
CA LYS A 828 38.31 26.94 39.73
C LYS A 828 37.78 25.77 40.56
N ILE A 829 38.04 24.54 40.11
CA ILE A 829 37.56 23.30 40.73
C ILE A 829 38.78 22.45 41.09
N ALA A 830 38.85 21.95 42.32
CA ALA A 830 39.94 21.10 42.83
C ALA A 830 41.35 21.63 42.48
N GLY A 831 41.60 22.92 42.74
CA GLY A 831 42.88 23.60 42.48
C GLY A 831 43.19 23.91 41.01
N ARG A 832 42.53 23.25 40.04
CA ARG A 832 42.72 23.49 38.59
C ARG A 832 41.77 24.58 38.08
N LYS A 833 42.28 25.50 37.26
CA LYS A 833 41.48 26.50 36.54
C LYS A 833 40.95 25.87 35.25
N PHE A 834 39.63 25.77 35.11
CA PHE A 834 38.96 25.41 33.87
C PHE A 834 38.36 26.66 33.23
N SER A 835 38.75 26.95 31.99
CA SER A 835 38.25 28.09 31.22
C SER A 835 37.33 27.61 30.11
N PHE A 836 36.03 27.84 30.28
CA PHE A 836 35.00 27.46 29.30
C PHE A 836 34.60 28.69 28.47
N HIS A 837 34.42 28.52 27.17
CA HIS A 837 33.73 29.53 26.37
C HIS A 837 32.22 29.33 26.48
N THR A 838 31.48 30.42 26.70
CA THR A 838 30.00 30.44 26.73
C THR A 838 29.36 29.73 25.53
N THR A 839 29.93 29.89 24.34
CA THR A 839 29.48 29.19 23.12
C THR A 839 29.68 27.68 23.17
N SER A 840 30.76 27.20 23.79
CA SER A 840 31.04 25.77 23.97
C SER A 840 30.12 25.12 25.00
N VAL A 841 29.78 25.85 26.08
CA VAL A 841 28.84 25.37 27.11
C VAL A 841 27.43 25.25 26.54
N PHE A 842 26.97 26.25 25.77
CA PHE A 842 25.66 26.23 25.12
C PHE A 842 25.54 25.09 24.10
N ALA A 843 26.56 24.91 23.25
CA ALA A 843 26.60 23.79 22.32
C ALA A 843 26.60 22.43 23.04
N GLY A 844 27.45 22.25 24.05
CA GLY A 844 27.52 20.99 24.81
C GLY A 844 26.21 20.62 25.51
N ALA A 845 25.54 21.59 26.13
CA ALA A 845 24.24 21.38 26.76
C ALA A 845 23.17 20.94 25.74
N LEU A 846 23.14 21.58 24.56
CA LEU A 846 22.20 21.23 23.50
C LEU A 846 22.46 19.84 22.90
N PHE A 847 23.73 19.45 22.72
CA PHE A 847 24.09 18.10 22.27
C PHE A 847 23.67 17.01 23.26
N ILE A 848 23.75 17.26 24.57
CA ILE A 848 23.25 16.33 25.59
C ILE A 848 21.71 16.23 25.54
N ILE A 849 21.01 17.36 25.46
CA ILE A 849 19.54 17.36 25.36
C ILE A 849 19.07 16.59 24.12
N LEU A 850 19.64 16.87 22.95
CA LEU A 850 19.31 16.18 21.70
C LEU A 850 19.69 14.69 21.75
N GLY A 851 20.86 14.35 22.31
CA GLY A 851 21.30 12.96 22.47
C GLY A 851 20.38 12.14 23.36
N VAL A 852 19.90 12.71 24.48
CA VAL A 852 18.92 12.05 25.37
C VAL A 852 17.55 11.90 24.70
N LEU A 853 17.07 12.93 23.99
CA LEU A 853 15.80 12.86 23.25
C LEU A 853 15.84 11.81 22.13
N LEU A 854 16.98 11.65 21.45
CA LEU A 854 17.17 10.66 20.38
C LEU A 854 17.35 9.25 20.96
N PHE A 855 18.14 9.08 22.02
CA PHE A 855 18.36 7.78 22.69
C PHE A 855 17.07 7.21 23.31
N THR A 856 16.15 8.07 23.76
CA THR A 856 14.85 7.66 24.34
C THR A 856 13.73 7.53 23.30
N GLY A 857 13.99 7.79 22.02
CA GLY A 857 12.95 7.83 20.98
C GLY A 857 11.92 8.95 21.17
N THR A 858 12.14 9.91 22.06
CA THR A 858 11.18 10.98 22.36
C THR A 858 11.29 12.16 21.40
N LEU A 859 12.39 12.29 20.65
CA LEU A 859 12.58 13.38 19.66
C LEU A 859 11.51 13.37 18.55
N THR A 860 11.11 12.18 18.08
CA THR A 860 10.04 11.99 17.09
C THR A 860 8.67 12.33 17.67
N SER A 861 8.41 12.01 18.94
CA SER A 861 7.19 12.40 19.66
C SER A 861 7.14 13.90 19.94
N PHE A 862 8.26 14.53 20.31
CA PHE A 862 8.34 15.96 20.63
C PHE A 862 8.04 16.84 19.39
N ASN A 863 8.44 16.38 18.20
CA ASN A 863 8.08 17.02 16.93
C ASN A 863 6.57 17.04 16.64
N ARG A 864 5.76 16.20 17.30
CA ARG A 864 4.29 16.24 17.20
C ARG A 864 3.63 17.24 18.16
N PHE A 865 4.36 17.70 19.20
CA PHE A 865 3.82 18.59 20.24
C PHE A 865 4.18 20.07 20.06
N ILE A 866 5.12 20.42 19.18
CA ILE A 866 5.38 21.82 18.82
C ILE A 866 4.36 22.20 17.73
N PRO A 867 3.39 23.11 17.99
CA PRO A 867 2.49 23.58 16.94
C PRO A 867 3.30 24.29 15.86
N ALA A 868 3.38 23.68 14.68
CA ALA A 868 4.20 24.17 13.58
C ALA A 868 3.81 25.62 13.23
N GLY A 869 4.71 26.55 13.56
CA GLY A 869 4.59 27.96 13.20
C GLY A 869 4.55 28.12 11.68
N SER A 870 4.08 29.27 11.19
CA SER A 870 3.82 29.49 9.75
C SER A 870 5.01 29.11 8.86
N LEU A 871 6.23 29.45 9.28
CA LEU A 871 7.47 29.10 8.59
C LEU A 871 7.71 27.57 8.53
N GLN A 872 7.42 26.86 9.61
CA GLN A 872 7.62 25.43 9.74
C GLN A 872 6.58 24.64 8.96
N ARG A 873 5.31 25.10 8.92
CA ARG A 873 4.28 24.59 8.00
C ARG A 873 4.64 24.82 6.53
N ILE A 874 5.21 25.96 6.17
CA ILE A 874 5.70 26.20 4.80
C ILE A 874 6.82 25.21 4.45
N ILE A 875 7.79 24.99 5.35
CA ILE A 875 8.87 24.01 5.15
C ILE A 875 8.30 22.59 4.98
N PHE A 876 7.43 22.13 5.89
CA PHE A 876 6.82 20.81 5.79
C PHE A 876 5.92 20.65 4.55
N SER A 877 5.16 21.67 4.14
CA SER A 877 4.39 21.62 2.88
C SER A 877 5.28 21.63 1.62
N GLY A 878 6.49 22.20 1.73
CA GLY A 878 7.51 22.14 0.69
C GLY A 878 8.18 20.77 0.62
N GLU A 879 8.45 20.16 1.77
CA GLU A 879 8.94 18.79 1.92
C GLU A 879 7.91 17.78 1.36
N GLU A 880 6.63 17.94 1.70
CA GLU A 880 5.53 17.10 1.22
C GLU A 880 5.30 17.24 -0.30
N LYS A 881 5.41 18.46 -0.85
CA LYS A 881 5.38 18.71 -2.31
C LYS A 881 6.63 18.18 -3.03
N LEU A 882 7.81 18.20 -2.40
CA LEU A 882 9.00 17.57 -2.95
C LEU A 882 8.87 16.05 -2.96
N LEU A 883 8.28 15.46 -1.91
CA LEU A 883 7.97 14.04 -1.85
C LEU A 883 6.90 13.62 -2.87
N SER A 884 5.93 14.48 -3.19
CA SER A 884 4.90 14.23 -4.22
C SER A 884 5.35 14.51 -5.67
N LEU A 885 6.60 14.96 -5.87
CA LEU A 885 7.25 15.06 -7.19
C LEU A 885 8.23 13.90 -7.44
N VAL A 886 8.34 12.99 -6.46
CA VAL A 886 9.32 11.90 -6.39
C VAL A 886 8.62 10.54 -6.30
N ARG A 887 7.42 10.50 -5.72
CA ARG A 887 6.43 9.43 -5.92
C ARG A 887 5.66 9.67 -7.22
#